data_AF-A0A959E8M3-F1
#
_entry.id   AF-A0A959E8M3-F1
#
_cell.length_a   1.000
_cell.length_b   1.000
_cell.length_c   1.000
_cell.angle_alpha   90.00
_cell.angle_beta   90.00
_cell.angle_gamma   90.00
#
_symmetry.space_group_name_H-M   'P 1'
#
loop_
_entity.id
_entity.type
_entity.pdbx_description
1 polymer ?
#
loop_
_entity_poly.entity_id
_entity_poly.type
_entity_poly.pdbx_seq_one_letter_code
_entity_poly.pdbx_strand_id
1 'polypeptide(L)'
;LKHIPAVKSPLAPEAKDKSALEKIILLLRSYTGNDFSLYKKNTMYRRIERRMEIHQIDEIASYVHFLQENQKEGEILFKELMIGVTNFFRDALVWDKLKKEVIPKMIANWEAGTTFRAWVPGCSTGEEAYSLAIVFKEALEKTIQNRGFSLQIFATDLDMDAIETARKGLFPASIASDVSPERLNRFFMPTDDGYRVSTEIREMIVFAQHNIIMHPPFTKIDILSCRNLLIYLDTELQKKLLGLFYYCINPNGIMVLGSSETPGTQSALFKPVDTKLKIYKRSATIWAPELIDFPASFSRTEPGQMDNSIPPHVNANIQMFADQLLLQHFSPVGVLVNENGDIIYTSGRTGKYLEPSVGKANLNIFAMLREGLRNEFPAAFRKAVKTKKTVVLHHIQVVANGDRETINVTIQWIDKPAPLNGKVMIVFTDVPDNDNIKLSKNAGKKSLNDIENSKLERELQRLREEMQSALEEMQTSEEELKTTNEELQSTNEELQSTNEELTTSKEEMQSMNEELQTLNAELQSKIDDFSRVDNDMKNLLNSTDIATLFLDKELNIRRYTDRATKIFKLIKSDIGRPFTDQVSDLIYPELAADALEVLRTLVFMQKQIPTKDGRWFAIRIMPYRTFDDRIDGLVITFINLSDLKQVELKLDETEQMNRLLLNSSSDVILKLSTDWKILEFNPEAEKFFGKKRNDMAGHNFIQAYIPKPARKKAEKEMKKLLNETQDGKLKLQVMAAGGNLPVVEWSVHVLLNNLKIPVGMILSLKKQSFIREPKQ
;
A
#
# COMPACT_ATOMS: atom_id res chain seq x y z
N LEU A 1 30.43 -54.38 21.89
CA LEU A 1 29.38 -53.35 21.73
C LEU A 1 29.99 -52.23 20.89
N LYS A 2 30.15 -52.41 19.57
CA LYS A 2 29.17 -52.26 18.48
C LYS A 2 28.63 -50.82 18.36
N HIS A 3 29.24 -50.11 17.42
CA HIS A 3 28.65 -49.21 16.42
C HIS A 3 27.46 -48.35 16.84
N ILE A 4 27.74 -47.06 17.04
CA ILE A 4 26.79 -45.99 16.78
C ILE A 4 27.02 -45.56 15.32
N PRO A 5 26.02 -45.62 14.43
CA PRO A 5 26.18 -45.21 13.05
C PRO A 5 26.24 -43.69 12.93
N ALA A 6 27.19 -43.21 12.13
CA ALA A 6 27.18 -41.86 11.60
C ALA A 6 25.91 -41.67 10.76
N VAL A 7 25.11 -40.68 11.13
CA VAL A 7 23.97 -40.21 10.34
C VAL A 7 24.54 -39.59 9.06
N LYS A 8 24.59 -40.39 8.00
CA LYS A 8 24.69 -39.87 6.63
C LYS A 8 23.42 -39.05 6.40
N SER A 9 23.60 -37.76 6.16
CA SER A 9 22.63 -36.93 5.46
C SER A 9 22.75 -37.27 3.96
N PRO A 10 21.70 -37.76 3.28
CA PRO A 10 21.63 -37.74 1.84
C PRO A 10 20.64 -36.65 1.42
N LEU A 11 21.16 -35.60 0.78
CA LEU A 11 20.61 -34.92 -0.40
C LEU A 11 21.45 -33.66 -0.64
N ALA A 12 22.67 -33.88 -1.13
CA ALA A 12 23.28 -32.91 -2.02
C ALA A 12 22.62 -33.12 -3.39
N PRO A 13 21.93 -32.12 -3.97
CA PRO A 13 21.67 -32.15 -5.39
C PRO A 13 22.98 -31.85 -6.12
N GLU A 14 23.26 -32.65 -7.14
CA GLU A 14 24.45 -32.66 -7.97
C GLU A 14 24.92 -31.26 -8.38
N ALA A 15 25.96 -30.81 -7.68
CA ALA A 15 26.75 -29.65 -8.05
C ALA A 15 27.83 -30.11 -9.04
N LYS A 16 27.61 -29.91 -10.34
CA LYS A 16 28.73 -29.83 -11.30
C LYS A 16 28.55 -28.97 -12.55
N ASP A 17 27.34 -28.54 -12.92
CA ASP A 17 27.14 -27.69 -14.13
C ASP A 17 26.11 -26.54 -13.95
N LYS A 18 26.07 -25.87 -12.79
CA LYS A 18 25.29 -24.62 -12.64
C LYS A 18 26.21 -23.41 -12.62
N SER A 19 25.94 -22.45 -13.50
CA SER A 19 26.67 -21.17 -13.55
C SER A 19 26.63 -20.47 -12.19
N ALA A 20 27.71 -19.79 -11.79
CA ALA A 20 27.75 -19.05 -10.53
C ALA A 20 26.59 -18.05 -10.41
N LEU A 21 26.14 -17.47 -11.52
CA LEU A 21 24.95 -16.62 -11.58
C LEU A 21 23.67 -17.36 -11.16
N GLU A 22 23.47 -18.60 -11.61
CA GLU A 22 22.28 -19.39 -11.25
C GLU A 22 22.27 -19.70 -9.75
N LYS A 23 23.44 -19.91 -9.14
CA LYS A 23 23.56 -20.07 -7.69
C LYS A 23 23.15 -18.78 -6.96
N ILE A 24 23.57 -17.61 -7.44
CA ILE A 24 23.14 -16.31 -6.89
C ILE A 24 21.61 -16.15 -6.99
N ILE A 25 21.02 -16.49 -8.13
CA ILE A 25 19.56 -16.41 -8.33
C ILE A 25 18.82 -17.34 -7.36
N LEU A 26 19.31 -18.58 -7.18
CA LEU A 26 18.72 -19.52 -6.22
C LEU A 26 18.83 -19.01 -4.78
N LEU A 27 19.97 -18.41 -4.41
CA LEU A 27 20.15 -17.80 -3.09
C LEU A 27 19.20 -16.61 -2.88
N LEU A 28 19.11 -15.70 -3.85
CA LEU A 28 18.18 -14.57 -3.81
C LEU A 28 16.73 -15.03 -3.69
N ARG A 29 16.33 -16.08 -4.43
CA ARG A 29 15.00 -16.68 -4.32
C ARG A 29 14.75 -17.28 -2.94
N SER A 30 15.76 -17.94 -2.35
CA SER A 30 15.63 -18.51 -1.00
C SER A 30 15.51 -17.45 0.10
N TYR A 31 16.20 -16.31 -0.04
CA TYR A 31 16.20 -15.25 0.96
C TYR A 31 15.04 -14.28 0.83
N THR A 32 14.60 -14.00 -0.41
CA THR A 32 13.61 -12.94 -0.68
C THR A 32 12.27 -13.46 -1.19
N GLY A 33 12.19 -14.74 -1.57
CA GLY A 33 11.01 -15.32 -2.23
C GLY A 33 10.82 -14.91 -3.70
N ASN A 34 11.68 -14.04 -4.24
CA ASN A 34 11.54 -13.51 -5.60
C ASN A 34 12.43 -14.25 -6.61
N ASP A 35 11.85 -14.62 -7.76
CA ASP A 35 12.57 -15.31 -8.83
C ASP A 35 13.07 -14.33 -9.90
N PHE A 36 14.39 -14.31 -10.10
CA PHE A 36 15.09 -13.47 -11.07
C PHE A 36 15.55 -14.22 -12.33
N SER A 37 15.17 -15.49 -12.49
CA SER A 37 15.65 -16.35 -13.59
C SER A 37 15.37 -15.78 -14.99
N LEU A 38 14.23 -15.08 -15.14
CA LEU A 38 13.78 -14.47 -16.40
C LEU A 38 14.07 -12.95 -16.47
N TYR A 39 15.01 -12.46 -15.66
CA TYR A 39 15.53 -11.10 -15.77
C TYR A 39 16.71 -11.06 -16.75
N LYS A 40 16.94 -9.90 -17.37
CA LYS A 40 18.07 -9.73 -18.29
C LYS A 40 19.40 -9.92 -17.56
N LYS A 41 20.11 -10.99 -17.93
CA LYS A 41 21.40 -11.39 -17.33
C LYS A 41 22.42 -10.25 -17.30
N ASN A 42 22.57 -9.49 -18.39
CA ASN A 42 23.53 -8.38 -18.46
C ASN A 42 23.27 -7.29 -17.41
N THR A 43 21.99 -6.99 -17.12
CA THR A 43 21.63 -6.02 -16.08
C THR A 43 22.00 -6.56 -14.70
N MET A 44 21.75 -7.85 -14.45
CA MET A 44 22.10 -8.48 -13.18
C MET A 44 23.60 -8.56 -12.96
N TYR A 45 24.38 -8.97 -13.98
CA TYR A 45 25.83 -9.02 -13.90
C TYR A 45 26.44 -7.68 -13.48
N ARG A 46 26.03 -6.58 -14.13
CA ARG A 46 26.54 -5.25 -13.80
C ARG A 46 26.25 -4.84 -12.34
N ARG A 47 25.13 -5.29 -11.77
CA ARG A 47 24.77 -5.02 -10.36
C ARG A 47 25.56 -5.91 -9.39
N ILE A 48 25.75 -7.17 -9.74
CA ILE A 48 26.56 -8.12 -8.99
C ILE A 48 28.03 -7.67 -8.97
N GLU A 49 28.60 -7.30 -10.12
CA GLU A 49 29.96 -6.77 -10.25
C GLU A 49 30.17 -5.54 -9.36
N ARG A 50 29.23 -4.60 -9.34
CA ARG A 50 29.30 -3.44 -8.45
C ARG A 50 29.34 -3.84 -6.97
N ARG A 51 28.55 -4.84 -6.55
CA ARG A 51 28.58 -5.35 -5.16
C ARG A 51 29.88 -6.07 -4.86
N MET A 52 30.40 -6.84 -5.81
CA MET A 52 31.71 -7.49 -5.73
C MET A 52 32.85 -6.47 -5.58
N GLU A 53 32.84 -5.37 -6.34
CA GLU A 53 33.83 -4.28 -6.22
C GLU A 53 33.82 -3.63 -4.83
N ILE A 54 32.63 -3.39 -4.25
CA ILE A 54 32.49 -2.82 -2.89
C ILE A 54 33.14 -3.73 -1.84
N HIS A 55 33.02 -5.04 -2.01
CA HIS A 55 33.58 -6.05 -1.11
C HIS A 55 34.97 -6.55 -1.52
N GLN A 56 35.55 -6.00 -2.59
CA GLN A 56 36.86 -6.39 -3.15
C GLN A 56 36.94 -7.90 -3.48
N ILE A 57 35.88 -8.43 -4.09
CA ILE A 57 35.79 -9.84 -4.50
C ILE A 57 35.97 -9.93 -6.00
N ASP A 58 37.02 -10.60 -6.47
CA ASP A 58 37.36 -10.65 -7.90
C ASP A 58 36.61 -11.74 -8.68
N GLU A 59 36.13 -12.79 -7.99
CA GLU A 59 35.46 -13.93 -8.63
C GLU A 59 34.01 -14.08 -8.17
N ILE A 60 33.10 -14.25 -9.13
CA ILE A 60 31.67 -14.44 -8.85
C ILE A 60 31.40 -15.72 -8.03
N ALA A 61 32.25 -16.74 -8.14
CA ALA A 61 32.15 -17.95 -7.34
C ALA A 61 32.45 -17.68 -5.85
N SER A 62 33.45 -16.84 -5.57
CA SER A 62 33.76 -16.36 -4.22
C SER A 62 32.62 -15.49 -3.67
N TYR A 63 31.97 -14.70 -4.52
CA TYR A 63 30.80 -13.91 -4.14
C TYR A 63 29.58 -14.78 -3.80
N VAL A 64 29.38 -15.92 -4.48
CA VAL A 64 28.35 -16.92 -4.10
C VAL A 64 28.60 -17.41 -2.67
N HIS A 65 29.85 -17.72 -2.32
CA HIS A 65 30.19 -18.19 -0.97
C HIS A 65 29.95 -17.10 0.07
N PHE A 66 30.35 -15.86 -0.23
CA PHE A 66 30.09 -14.70 0.62
C PHE A 66 28.59 -14.47 0.88
N LEU A 67 27.75 -14.60 -0.16
CA LEU A 67 26.29 -14.50 -0.02
C LEU A 67 25.69 -15.62 0.85
N GLN A 68 26.26 -16.82 0.84
CA GLN A 68 25.81 -17.93 1.68
C GLN A 68 26.09 -17.69 3.16
N GLU A 69 27.23 -17.07 3.48
CA GLU A 69 27.65 -16.77 4.86
C GLU A 69 27.02 -15.48 5.39
N ASN A 70 26.59 -14.57 4.51
CA ASN A 70 26.07 -13.26 4.87
C ASN A 70 24.68 -12.98 4.26
N GLN A 71 23.62 -13.38 4.96
CA GLN A 71 22.24 -13.20 4.53
C GLN A 71 21.87 -11.71 4.29
N LYS A 72 22.45 -10.78 5.07
CA LYS A 72 22.20 -9.33 4.89
C LYS A 72 22.71 -8.82 3.54
N GLU A 73 23.81 -9.38 3.02
CA GLU A 73 24.29 -9.03 1.69
C GLU A 73 23.28 -9.45 0.61
N GLY A 74 22.58 -10.57 0.79
CA GLY A 74 21.49 -10.99 -0.09
C GLY A 74 20.36 -9.95 -0.19
N GLU A 75 19.95 -9.37 0.94
CA GLU A 75 18.95 -8.29 0.98
C GLU A 75 19.45 -7.01 0.29
N ILE A 76 20.72 -6.65 0.48
CA ILE A 76 21.31 -5.47 -0.16
C ILE A 76 21.44 -5.68 -1.67
N LEU A 77 21.87 -6.85 -2.11
CA LEU A 77 21.93 -7.20 -3.53
C LEU A 77 20.54 -7.16 -4.15
N PHE A 78 19.52 -7.67 -3.46
CA PHE A 78 18.13 -7.56 -3.89
C PHE A 78 17.71 -6.10 -4.10
N LYS A 79 17.99 -5.20 -3.15
CA LYS A 79 17.72 -3.76 -3.31
C LYS A 79 18.52 -3.14 -4.46
N GLU A 80 19.77 -3.52 -4.66
CA GLU A 80 20.60 -3.01 -5.76
C GLU A 80 20.10 -3.48 -7.15
N LEU A 81 19.43 -4.63 -7.22
CA LEU A 81 18.74 -5.11 -8.42
C LEU A 81 17.46 -4.31 -8.71
N MET A 82 16.81 -3.76 -7.68
CA MET A 82 15.63 -2.89 -7.80
C MET A 82 16.05 -1.44 -8.11
N ILE A 83 16.04 -1.07 -9.39
CA ILE A 83 16.38 0.30 -9.81
C ILE A 83 15.14 1.20 -9.65
N GLY A 84 14.96 1.77 -8.46
CA GLY A 84 13.83 2.62 -8.10
C GLY A 84 13.94 4.10 -8.50
N VAL A 85 14.64 4.45 -9.58
CA VAL A 85 14.76 5.86 -9.99
C VAL A 85 13.50 6.28 -10.75
N THR A 86 12.73 7.18 -10.14
CA THR A 86 11.48 7.74 -10.67
C THR A 86 11.39 9.24 -10.36
N ASN A 87 10.52 9.95 -11.09
CA ASN A 87 10.23 11.36 -10.87
C ASN A 87 8.81 11.71 -11.29
N PHE A 88 8.26 12.79 -10.74
CA PHE A 88 6.91 13.25 -11.07
C PHE A 88 6.80 13.60 -12.56
N PHE A 89 5.66 13.23 -13.16
CA PHE A 89 5.35 13.52 -14.56
C PHE A 89 6.45 13.11 -15.56
N ARG A 90 7.20 12.03 -15.26
CA ARG A 90 8.22 11.46 -16.17
C ARG A 90 7.66 11.30 -17.57
N ASP A 91 8.40 11.78 -18.58
CA ASP A 91 7.92 11.95 -19.97
C ASP A 91 6.65 12.81 -20.05
N ALA A 92 6.74 14.09 -19.66
CA ALA A 92 5.60 15.02 -19.50
C ALA A 92 4.54 15.02 -20.63
N LEU A 93 4.97 14.78 -21.88
CA LEU A 93 4.08 14.70 -23.04
C LEU A 93 3.04 13.57 -22.94
N VAL A 94 3.38 12.45 -22.29
CA VAL A 94 2.46 11.32 -22.04
C VAL A 94 1.31 11.79 -21.16
N TRP A 95 1.62 12.42 -20.03
CA TRP A 95 0.65 12.94 -19.08
C TRP A 95 -0.24 14.02 -19.69
N ASP A 96 0.33 14.87 -20.53
CA ASP A 96 -0.40 15.92 -21.23
C ASP A 96 -1.40 15.37 -22.26
N LYS A 97 -1.02 14.30 -22.98
CA LYS A 97 -1.91 13.56 -23.90
C LYS A 97 -3.02 12.85 -23.15
N LEU A 98 -2.71 12.22 -22.01
CA LEU A 98 -3.68 11.59 -21.12
C LEU A 98 -4.72 12.61 -20.64
N LYS A 99 -4.26 13.75 -20.11
CA LYS A 99 -5.09 14.85 -19.60
C LYS A 99 -6.00 15.47 -20.65
N LYS A 100 -5.46 15.79 -21.84
CA LYS A 100 -6.16 16.61 -22.84
C LYS A 100 -7.08 15.79 -23.75
N GLU A 101 -6.77 14.52 -23.97
CA GLU A 101 -7.43 13.73 -25.01
C GLU A 101 -7.90 12.36 -24.55
N VAL A 102 -7.02 11.54 -23.96
CA VAL A 102 -7.32 10.12 -23.72
C VAL A 102 -8.35 9.95 -22.61
N ILE A 103 -8.12 10.55 -21.44
CA ILE A 103 -9.03 10.44 -20.29
C ILE A 103 -10.40 11.08 -20.60
N PRO A 104 -10.48 12.31 -21.16
CA PRO A 104 -11.77 12.88 -21.55
C PRO A 104 -12.56 12.01 -22.54
N LYS A 105 -11.91 11.44 -23.56
CA LYS A 105 -12.56 10.52 -24.52
C LYS A 105 -12.97 9.21 -23.87
N MET A 106 -12.21 8.72 -22.90
CA MET A 106 -12.54 7.53 -22.14
C MET A 106 -13.84 7.77 -21.37
N ILE A 107 -13.90 8.83 -20.56
CA ILE A 107 -15.02 9.14 -19.66
C ILE A 107 -16.31 9.48 -20.41
N ALA A 108 -16.22 10.08 -21.61
CA ALA A 108 -17.39 10.46 -22.41
C ALA A 108 -18.34 9.27 -22.73
N ASN A 109 -17.84 8.05 -22.73
CA ASN A 109 -18.61 6.84 -23.08
C ASN A 109 -19.18 6.09 -21.87
N TRP A 110 -19.01 6.59 -20.64
CA TRP A 110 -19.39 5.87 -19.42
C TRP A 110 -20.55 6.53 -18.67
N GLU A 111 -21.26 5.71 -17.88
CA GLU A 111 -22.38 6.13 -17.07
C GLU A 111 -21.93 7.03 -15.91
N ALA A 112 -22.80 7.97 -15.52
CA ALA A 112 -22.58 8.83 -14.37
C ALA A 112 -22.36 8.01 -13.08
N GLY A 113 -21.44 8.43 -12.21
CA GLY A 113 -21.13 7.75 -10.95
C GLY A 113 -20.18 6.55 -11.06
N THR A 114 -19.62 6.27 -12.23
CA THR A 114 -18.69 5.14 -12.41
C THR A 114 -17.38 5.39 -11.66
N THR A 115 -16.91 4.37 -10.93
CA THR A 115 -15.56 4.32 -10.35
C THR A 115 -14.61 3.62 -11.31
N PHE A 116 -13.65 4.37 -11.86
CA PHE A 116 -12.60 3.82 -12.71
C PHE A 116 -11.53 3.14 -11.86
N ARG A 117 -10.88 2.12 -12.44
CA ARG A 117 -9.78 1.40 -11.78
C ARG A 117 -8.51 1.56 -12.61
N ALA A 118 -7.42 1.99 -11.97
CA ALA A 118 -6.11 2.02 -12.58
C ALA A 118 -5.13 1.09 -11.87
N TRP A 119 -4.16 0.54 -12.59
CA TRP A 119 -3.07 -0.24 -12.01
C TRP A 119 -1.72 0.31 -12.49
N VAL A 120 -0.84 0.60 -11.53
CA VAL A 120 0.53 1.06 -11.74
C VAL A 120 1.49 0.02 -11.14
N PRO A 121 1.85 -1.04 -11.90
CA PRO A 121 2.90 -1.96 -11.49
C PRO A 121 4.30 -1.35 -11.61
N GLY A 122 5.16 -1.60 -10.63
CA GLY A 122 6.49 -0.99 -10.53
C GLY A 122 6.41 0.48 -10.14
N CYS A 123 5.57 0.83 -9.16
CA CYS A 123 5.30 2.23 -8.80
C CYS A 123 6.45 2.93 -8.06
N SER A 124 7.46 2.18 -7.60
CA SER A 124 8.60 2.67 -6.84
C SER A 124 8.15 3.56 -5.67
N THR A 125 8.71 4.76 -5.50
CA THR A 125 8.36 5.71 -4.44
C THR A 125 7.05 6.48 -4.67
N GLY A 126 6.26 6.09 -5.68
CA GLY A 126 4.86 6.50 -5.86
C GLY A 126 4.61 7.68 -6.80
N GLU A 127 5.64 8.34 -7.32
CA GLU A 127 5.53 9.54 -8.17
C GLU A 127 4.65 9.32 -9.40
N GLU A 128 4.72 8.14 -10.03
CA GLU A 128 3.88 7.82 -11.19
C GLU A 128 2.40 7.68 -10.82
N ALA A 129 2.10 7.00 -9.71
CA ALA A 129 0.73 6.83 -9.23
C ALA A 129 0.11 8.18 -8.84
N TYR A 130 0.87 9.03 -8.16
CA TYR A 130 0.44 10.40 -7.84
C TYR A 130 0.27 11.27 -9.10
N SER A 131 1.15 11.14 -10.08
CA SER A 131 1.03 11.86 -11.36
C SER A 131 -0.26 11.49 -12.09
N LEU A 132 -0.62 10.20 -12.10
CA LEU A 132 -1.87 9.72 -12.69
C LEU A 132 -3.10 10.26 -11.96
N ALA A 133 -3.10 10.23 -10.62
CA ALA A 133 -4.20 10.76 -9.82
C ALA A 133 -4.44 12.26 -10.09
N ILE A 134 -3.36 13.05 -10.09
CA ILE A 134 -3.41 14.49 -10.39
C ILE A 134 -3.93 14.74 -11.81
N VAL A 135 -3.41 14.03 -12.81
CA VAL A 135 -3.83 14.18 -14.20
C VAL A 135 -5.29 13.80 -14.42
N PHE A 136 -5.75 12.73 -13.78
CA PHE A 136 -7.15 12.32 -13.85
C PHE A 136 -8.07 13.40 -13.30
N LYS A 137 -7.72 13.97 -12.15
CA LYS A 137 -8.50 15.05 -11.53
C LYS A 137 -8.51 16.33 -12.37
N GLU A 138 -7.37 16.72 -12.91
CA GLU A 138 -7.28 17.84 -13.86
C GLU A 138 -8.12 17.62 -15.14
N ALA A 139 -8.22 16.37 -15.61
CA ALA A 139 -9.04 16.03 -16.78
C ALA A 139 -10.55 16.09 -16.47
N LEU A 140 -10.96 15.67 -15.26
CA LEU A 140 -12.35 15.74 -14.82
C LEU A 140 -12.85 17.19 -14.76
N GLU A 141 -12.06 18.11 -14.22
CA GLU A 141 -12.47 19.52 -14.07
C GLU A 141 -12.69 20.26 -15.38
N LYS A 142 -11.97 19.85 -16.42
CA LYS A 142 -12.16 20.41 -17.77
C LYS A 142 -13.37 19.85 -18.49
N THR A 143 -13.95 18.77 -17.96
CA THR A 143 -15.12 18.12 -18.54
C THR A 143 -16.37 18.69 -17.88
N ILE A 144 -17.23 19.37 -18.67
CA ILE A 144 -18.41 20.15 -18.22
C ILE A 144 -19.43 19.33 -17.39
N GLN A 145 -19.30 18.00 -17.39
CA GLN A 145 -20.20 17.07 -16.76
C GLN A 145 -19.49 16.37 -15.60
N ASN A 146 -19.37 17.03 -14.45
CA ASN A 146 -18.92 16.39 -13.21
C ASN A 146 -20.01 15.42 -12.72
N ARG A 147 -20.15 14.29 -13.41
CA ARG A 147 -21.17 13.25 -13.21
C ARG A 147 -20.85 12.33 -12.03
N GLY A 148 -20.00 12.76 -11.08
CA GLY A 148 -19.61 11.95 -9.92
C GLY A 148 -18.64 10.82 -10.25
N PHE A 149 -17.76 10.99 -11.25
CA PHE A 149 -16.72 10.01 -11.56
C PHE A 149 -15.61 10.00 -10.50
N SER A 150 -15.15 8.81 -10.12
CA SER A 150 -14.01 8.61 -9.22
C SER A 150 -12.97 7.68 -9.84
N LEU A 151 -11.75 7.68 -9.31
CA LEU A 151 -10.67 6.80 -9.74
C LEU A 151 -10.02 6.15 -8.52
N GLN A 152 -9.92 4.82 -8.55
CA GLN A 152 -9.12 4.04 -7.62
C GLN A 152 -7.87 3.53 -8.32
N ILE A 153 -6.69 3.89 -7.82
CA ILE A 153 -5.40 3.46 -8.35
C ILE A 153 -4.82 2.39 -7.44
N PHE A 154 -4.53 1.21 -7.98
CA PHE A 154 -3.71 0.20 -7.34
C PHE A 154 -2.26 0.46 -7.76
N ALA A 155 -1.40 0.82 -6.82
CA ALA A 155 0.00 1.10 -7.09
C ALA A 155 0.86 0.06 -6.37
N THR A 156 1.64 -0.70 -7.12
CA THR A 156 2.31 -1.87 -6.55
C THR A 156 3.76 -2.00 -6.95
N ASP A 157 4.59 -2.49 -6.03
CA ASP A 157 6.03 -2.69 -6.25
C ASP A 157 6.52 -3.93 -5.47
N LEU A 158 7.70 -4.44 -5.86
CA LEU A 158 8.41 -5.48 -5.14
C LEU A 158 9.12 -4.93 -3.89
N ASP A 159 9.59 -3.68 -3.96
CA ASP A 159 10.34 -3.04 -2.89
C ASP A 159 9.40 -2.43 -1.83
N MET A 160 9.44 -3.00 -0.61
CA MET A 160 8.61 -2.55 0.49
C MET A 160 9.03 -1.17 1.01
N ASP A 161 10.32 -0.82 1.00
CA ASP A 161 10.79 0.49 1.47
C ASP A 161 10.27 1.61 0.56
N ALA A 162 10.23 1.34 -0.74
CA ALA A 162 9.67 2.24 -1.74
C ALA A 162 8.16 2.43 -1.53
N ILE A 163 7.42 1.35 -1.27
CA ILE A 163 5.98 1.39 -0.95
C ILE A 163 5.70 2.18 0.33
N GLU A 164 6.52 2.03 1.37
CA GLU A 164 6.39 2.79 2.61
C GLU A 164 6.62 4.29 2.40
N THR A 165 7.61 4.63 1.58
CA THR A 165 7.88 6.02 1.16
C THR A 165 6.70 6.59 0.38
N ALA A 166 6.18 5.81 -0.57
CA ALA A 166 5.01 6.18 -1.36
C ALA A 166 3.78 6.43 -0.47
N ARG A 167 3.50 5.54 0.50
CA ARG A 167 2.38 5.69 1.45
C ARG A 167 2.47 6.96 2.28
N LYS A 168 3.67 7.33 2.73
CA LYS A 168 3.91 8.59 3.47
C LYS A 168 3.60 9.81 2.61
N GLY A 169 3.82 9.72 1.30
CA GLY A 169 3.55 10.78 0.34
C GLY A 169 4.33 12.06 0.63
N LEU A 170 5.50 11.94 1.28
CA LEU A 170 6.40 13.03 1.64
C LEU A 170 7.59 13.00 0.69
N PHE A 171 7.78 14.09 -0.04
CA PHE A 171 8.80 14.22 -1.07
C PHE A 171 9.71 15.43 -0.80
N PRO A 172 10.99 15.35 -1.16
CA PRO A 172 11.94 16.45 -0.95
C PRO A 172 11.55 17.69 -1.77
N ALA A 173 12.05 18.86 -1.37
CA ALA A 173 11.81 20.11 -2.09
C ALA A 173 12.29 20.10 -3.55
N SER A 174 13.19 19.17 -3.91
CA SER A 174 13.69 19.00 -5.28
C SER A 174 12.61 18.63 -6.30
N ILE A 175 11.44 18.10 -5.88
CA ILE A 175 10.35 17.79 -6.83
C ILE A 175 9.81 19.04 -7.55
N ALA A 176 10.13 20.25 -7.06
CA ALA A 176 9.76 21.50 -7.70
C ALA A 176 10.38 21.70 -9.09
N SER A 177 11.38 20.91 -9.49
CA SER A 177 11.86 20.86 -10.88
C SER A 177 10.94 20.07 -11.81
N ASP A 178 10.24 19.06 -11.29
CA ASP A 178 9.41 18.13 -12.06
C ASP A 178 7.92 18.51 -12.02
N VAL A 179 7.49 19.19 -10.95
CA VAL A 179 6.09 19.57 -10.71
C VAL A 179 5.91 21.08 -10.94
N SER A 180 4.90 21.45 -11.73
CA SER A 180 4.61 22.87 -11.95
C SER A 180 4.20 23.59 -10.66
N PRO A 181 4.49 24.91 -10.51
CA PRO A 181 4.10 25.67 -9.33
C PRO A 181 2.58 25.64 -9.05
N GLU A 182 1.78 25.62 -10.12
CA GLU A 182 0.31 25.50 -10.03
C GLU A 182 -0.12 24.18 -9.37
N ARG A 183 0.53 23.06 -9.72
CA ARG A 183 0.26 21.75 -9.14
C ARG A 183 0.77 21.66 -7.70
N LEU A 184 1.96 22.20 -7.41
CA LEU A 184 2.50 22.24 -6.06
C LEU A 184 1.58 22.99 -5.10
N ASN A 185 1.12 24.18 -5.47
CA ASN A 185 0.25 24.98 -4.61
C ASN A 185 -1.12 24.34 -4.36
N ARG A 186 -1.54 23.41 -5.23
CA ARG A 186 -2.89 22.87 -5.24
C ARG A 186 -2.99 21.45 -4.68
N PHE A 187 -2.04 20.58 -5.03
CA PHE A 187 -2.07 19.16 -4.70
C PHE A 187 -1.03 18.76 -3.67
N PHE A 188 -0.24 19.72 -3.16
CA PHE A 188 0.77 19.47 -2.14
C PHE A 188 0.63 20.47 -0.99
N MET A 189 0.97 20.00 0.20
CA MET A 189 1.11 20.81 1.41
C MET A 189 2.60 21.00 1.71
N PRO A 190 3.08 22.25 1.85
CA PRO A 190 4.46 22.49 2.26
C PRO A 190 4.68 21.99 3.69
N THR A 191 5.84 21.38 3.92
CA THR A 191 6.32 20.88 5.21
C THR A 191 7.79 21.26 5.38
N ASP A 192 8.34 21.21 6.59
CA ASP A 192 9.75 21.59 6.78
C ASP A 192 10.74 20.68 6.03
N ASP A 193 10.33 19.45 5.72
CA ASP A 193 11.14 18.43 5.04
C ASP A 193 10.87 18.36 3.53
N GLY A 194 10.06 19.29 2.97
CA GLY A 194 9.71 19.35 1.55
C GLY A 194 8.20 19.49 1.32
N TYR A 195 7.62 18.63 0.47
CA TYR A 195 6.22 18.67 0.09
C TYR A 195 5.52 17.35 0.42
N ARG A 196 4.34 17.43 1.03
CA ARG A 196 3.46 16.28 1.24
C ARG A 196 2.29 16.31 0.27
N VAL A 197 1.99 15.22 -0.41
CA VAL A 197 0.81 15.13 -1.29
C VAL A 197 -0.47 15.29 -0.45
N SER A 198 -1.44 16.05 -0.96
CA SER A 198 -2.71 16.30 -0.27
C SER A 198 -3.50 15.01 -0.05
N THR A 199 -4.24 14.96 1.06
CA THR A 199 -5.04 13.79 1.44
C THR A 199 -6.01 13.36 0.34
N GLU A 200 -6.64 14.34 -0.33
CA GLU A 200 -7.59 14.09 -1.42
C GLU A 200 -6.97 13.30 -2.60
N ILE A 201 -5.69 13.52 -2.91
CA ILE A 201 -4.99 12.74 -3.94
C ILE A 201 -4.54 11.39 -3.38
N ARG A 202 -4.13 11.33 -2.11
CA ARG A 202 -3.67 10.09 -1.45
C ARG A 202 -4.80 9.06 -1.32
N GLU A 203 -6.01 9.48 -1.02
CA GLU A 203 -7.20 8.61 -0.88
C GLU A 203 -7.57 7.89 -2.19
N MET A 204 -7.16 8.43 -3.35
CA MET A 204 -7.36 7.78 -4.65
C MET A 204 -6.44 6.56 -4.86
N ILE A 205 -5.44 6.32 -4.01
CA ILE A 205 -4.35 5.37 -4.27
C ILE A 205 -4.23 4.35 -3.14
N VAL A 206 -4.22 3.07 -3.51
CA VAL A 206 -3.91 1.94 -2.63
C VAL A 206 -2.53 1.41 -3.00
N PHE A 207 -1.59 1.54 -2.06
CA PHE A 207 -0.23 1.03 -2.20
C PHE A 207 -0.08 -0.35 -1.57
N ALA A 208 0.43 -1.32 -2.32
CA ALA A 208 0.67 -2.68 -1.82
C ALA A 208 1.96 -3.29 -2.39
N GLN A 209 2.64 -4.10 -1.59
CA GLN A 209 3.72 -4.94 -2.10
C GLN A 209 3.13 -6.05 -2.98
N HIS A 210 3.60 -6.18 -4.21
CA HIS A 210 3.09 -7.17 -5.16
C HIS A 210 4.18 -7.63 -6.12
N ASN A 211 4.34 -8.94 -6.22
CA ASN A 211 5.15 -9.55 -7.27
C ASN A 211 4.25 -9.89 -8.47
N ILE A 212 4.40 -9.15 -9.56
CA ILE A 212 3.56 -9.28 -10.76
C ILE A 212 3.64 -10.65 -11.45
N ILE A 213 4.69 -11.41 -11.15
CA ILE A 213 4.97 -12.73 -11.72
C ILE A 213 4.38 -13.84 -10.84
N MET A 214 4.44 -13.66 -9.52
CA MET A 214 4.09 -14.69 -8.53
C MET A 214 2.69 -14.52 -7.96
N HIS A 215 2.19 -13.28 -7.86
CA HIS A 215 0.93 -12.97 -7.21
C HIS A 215 -0.21 -12.79 -8.24
N PRO A 216 -1.46 -13.12 -7.86
CA PRO A 216 -2.62 -12.90 -8.72
C PRO A 216 -2.76 -11.42 -9.12
N PRO A 217 -3.15 -11.11 -10.36
CA PRO A 217 -3.21 -9.74 -10.83
C PRO A 217 -4.56 -9.07 -10.52
N PHE A 218 -4.58 -7.75 -10.55
CA PHE A 218 -5.84 -7.00 -10.45
C PHE A 218 -6.60 -7.08 -11.77
N THR A 219 -7.88 -7.47 -11.72
CA THR A 219 -8.76 -7.56 -12.90
C THR A 219 -9.68 -6.35 -13.02
N LYS A 220 -10.31 -6.17 -14.18
CA LYS A 220 -11.23 -5.05 -14.48
C LYS A 220 -10.57 -3.68 -14.36
N ILE A 221 -9.41 -3.51 -14.98
CA ILE A 221 -8.61 -2.28 -14.98
C ILE A 221 -8.94 -1.44 -16.22
N ASP A 222 -9.21 -0.15 -16.05
CA ASP A 222 -9.50 0.77 -17.15
C ASP A 222 -8.22 1.46 -17.68
N ILE A 223 -7.27 1.74 -16.78
CA ILE A 223 -5.98 2.37 -17.11
C ILE A 223 -4.84 1.56 -16.48
N LEU A 224 -3.96 0.98 -17.29
CA LEU A 224 -2.76 0.29 -16.82
C LEU A 224 -1.52 1.09 -17.21
N SER A 225 -0.71 1.51 -16.24
CA SER A 225 0.55 2.22 -16.48
C SER A 225 1.71 1.34 -16.03
N CYS A 226 2.36 0.67 -16.98
CA CYS A 226 3.51 -0.19 -16.73
C CYS A 226 4.71 0.40 -17.47
N ARG A 227 5.41 1.33 -16.81
CA ARG A 227 6.45 2.13 -17.43
C ARG A 227 7.80 1.84 -16.81
N ASN A 228 8.81 1.67 -17.67
CA ASN A 228 10.20 1.45 -17.28
C ASN A 228 10.43 0.21 -16.39
N LEU A 229 9.53 -0.77 -16.45
CA LEU A 229 9.62 -2.05 -15.74
C LEU A 229 10.03 -3.19 -16.68
N LEU A 230 9.41 -3.26 -17.87
CA LEU A 230 9.63 -4.35 -18.82
C LEU A 230 11.07 -4.37 -19.34
N ILE A 231 11.76 -3.23 -19.34
CA ILE A 231 13.17 -3.13 -19.76
C ILE A 231 14.12 -4.06 -18.99
N TYR A 232 13.77 -4.47 -17.77
CA TYR A 232 14.57 -5.37 -16.93
C TYR A 232 14.34 -6.86 -17.20
N LEU A 233 13.23 -7.18 -17.86
CA LEU A 233 12.74 -8.55 -18.05
C LEU A 233 13.16 -9.09 -19.41
N ASP A 234 13.33 -10.40 -19.51
CA ASP A 234 13.59 -11.06 -20.80
C ASP A 234 12.34 -11.10 -21.70
N THR A 235 12.52 -11.51 -22.95
CA THR A 235 11.44 -11.52 -23.95
C THR A 235 10.32 -12.51 -23.59
N GLU A 236 10.64 -13.62 -22.93
CA GLU A 236 9.65 -14.63 -22.55
C GLU A 236 8.71 -14.11 -21.47
N LEU A 237 9.28 -13.52 -20.42
CA LEU A 237 8.53 -12.93 -19.32
C LEU A 237 7.75 -11.70 -19.77
N GLN A 238 8.32 -10.85 -20.64
CA GLN A 238 7.58 -9.76 -21.28
C GLN A 238 6.34 -10.28 -22.02
N LYS A 239 6.46 -11.38 -22.78
CA LYS A 239 5.32 -12.00 -23.50
C LYS A 239 4.23 -12.46 -22.51
N LYS A 240 4.61 -13.11 -21.41
CA LYS A 240 3.68 -13.56 -20.36
C LYS A 240 2.95 -12.38 -19.70
N LEU A 241 3.70 -11.33 -19.29
CA LEU A 241 3.11 -10.16 -18.65
C LEU A 241 2.18 -9.36 -19.57
N LEU A 242 2.50 -9.25 -20.86
CA LEU A 242 1.62 -8.58 -21.83
C LEU A 242 0.30 -9.34 -22.04
N GLY A 243 0.34 -10.68 -22.03
CA GLY A 243 -0.87 -11.51 -22.03
C GLY A 243 -1.70 -11.31 -20.75
N LEU A 244 -1.04 -11.23 -19.60
CA LEU A 244 -1.68 -10.92 -18.31
C LEU A 244 -2.33 -9.53 -18.34
N PHE A 245 -1.63 -8.50 -18.82
CA PHE A 245 -2.19 -7.15 -18.94
C PHE A 245 -3.41 -7.12 -19.86
N TYR A 246 -3.40 -7.88 -20.95
CA TYR A 246 -4.56 -7.99 -21.82
C TYR A 246 -5.78 -8.58 -21.09
N TYR A 247 -5.58 -9.58 -20.24
CA TYR A 247 -6.63 -10.16 -19.40
C TYR A 247 -7.16 -9.18 -18.34
N CYS A 248 -6.26 -8.41 -17.71
CA CYS A 248 -6.60 -7.47 -16.65
C CYS A 248 -7.38 -6.23 -17.13
N ILE A 249 -7.03 -5.72 -18.30
CA ILE A 249 -7.57 -4.46 -18.82
C ILE A 249 -8.98 -4.68 -19.37
N ASN A 250 -9.96 -3.85 -19.04
CA ASN A 250 -11.32 -3.92 -19.57
C ASN A 250 -11.36 -3.69 -21.10
N PRO A 251 -12.39 -4.16 -21.81
CA PRO A 251 -12.62 -3.76 -23.19
C PRO A 251 -12.61 -2.23 -23.29
N ASN A 252 -11.90 -1.68 -24.28
CA ASN A 252 -11.62 -0.26 -24.44
C ASN A 252 -10.68 0.42 -23.42
N GLY A 253 -10.16 -0.32 -22.44
CA GLY A 253 -9.16 0.20 -21.51
C GLY A 253 -7.83 0.56 -22.18
N ILE A 254 -7.05 1.37 -21.48
CA ILE A 254 -5.81 1.97 -21.98
C ILE A 254 -4.61 1.35 -21.25
N MET A 255 -3.56 1.08 -22.00
CA MET A 255 -2.25 0.69 -21.49
C MET A 255 -1.21 1.76 -21.87
N VAL A 256 -0.40 2.17 -20.91
CA VAL A 256 0.71 3.11 -21.09
C VAL A 256 2.01 2.39 -20.77
N LEU A 257 2.96 2.41 -21.70
CA LEU A 257 4.29 1.83 -21.54
C LEU A 257 5.37 2.93 -21.50
N GLY A 258 6.56 2.59 -21.04
CA GLY A 258 7.72 3.48 -21.05
C GLY A 258 8.25 3.71 -22.47
N SER A 259 9.00 4.81 -22.66
CA SER A 259 9.49 5.25 -23.98
C SER A 259 10.34 4.20 -24.73
N SER A 260 11.07 3.34 -24.00
CA SER A 260 11.88 2.25 -24.56
C SER A 260 11.16 0.90 -24.64
N GLU A 261 9.87 0.85 -24.32
CA GLU A 261 9.09 -0.37 -24.21
C GLU A 261 8.08 -0.49 -25.35
N THR A 262 7.79 -1.72 -25.77
CA THR A 262 6.80 -2.00 -26.82
C THR A 262 6.08 -3.32 -26.54
N PRO A 263 4.85 -3.50 -27.04
CA PRO A 263 4.15 -4.80 -26.96
C PRO A 263 4.82 -5.95 -27.72
N GLY A 264 5.86 -5.69 -28.52
CA GLY A 264 6.63 -6.71 -29.24
C GLY A 264 5.74 -7.67 -30.05
N THR A 265 5.95 -8.98 -29.84
CA THR A 265 5.20 -10.07 -30.50
C THR A 265 3.71 -10.11 -30.14
N GLN A 266 3.27 -9.39 -29.10
CA GLN A 266 1.88 -9.31 -28.65
C GLN A 266 1.16 -8.05 -29.19
N SER A 267 1.70 -7.39 -30.21
CA SER A 267 1.10 -6.18 -30.80
C SER A 267 -0.34 -6.36 -31.31
N ALA A 268 -0.74 -7.58 -31.67
CA ALA A 268 -2.10 -7.89 -32.09
C ALA A 268 -3.15 -7.71 -30.97
N LEU A 269 -2.73 -7.81 -29.69
CA LEU A 269 -3.60 -7.65 -28.53
C LEU A 269 -3.88 -6.17 -28.20
N PHE A 270 -3.04 -5.25 -28.69
CA PHE A 270 -3.05 -3.85 -28.29
C PHE A 270 -2.99 -2.91 -29.50
N LYS A 271 -4.07 -2.17 -29.75
CA LYS A 271 -4.15 -1.18 -30.82
C LYS A 271 -3.45 0.12 -30.38
N PRO A 272 -2.51 0.67 -31.16
CA PRO A 272 -1.86 1.93 -30.79
C PRO A 272 -2.84 3.10 -30.83
N VAL A 273 -2.85 3.89 -29.76
CA VAL A 273 -3.51 5.21 -29.70
C VAL A 273 -2.52 6.30 -30.07
N ASP A 274 -1.29 6.21 -29.52
CA ASP A 274 -0.17 7.05 -29.89
C ASP A 274 1.14 6.24 -29.80
N THR A 275 1.70 5.89 -30.96
CA THR A 275 2.90 5.06 -31.05
C THR A 275 4.16 5.76 -30.54
N LYS A 276 4.22 7.11 -30.61
CA LYS A 276 5.38 7.87 -30.13
C LYS A 276 5.38 7.96 -28.61
N LEU A 277 4.20 8.16 -28.02
CA LEU A 277 3.99 8.22 -26.57
C LEU A 277 3.72 6.87 -25.92
N LYS A 278 3.77 5.77 -26.69
CA LYS A 278 3.58 4.39 -26.21
C LYS A 278 2.26 4.17 -25.47
N ILE A 279 1.20 4.81 -25.98
CA ILE A 279 -0.17 4.65 -25.46
C ILE A 279 -0.92 3.69 -26.37
N TYR A 280 -1.52 2.66 -25.78
CA TYR A 280 -2.22 1.59 -26.46
C TYR A 280 -3.62 1.39 -25.88
N LYS A 281 -4.52 0.83 -26.68
CA LYS A 281 -5.89 0.47 -26.30
C LYS A 281 -6.05 -1.03 -26.46
N ARG A 282 -6.73 -1.69 -25.51
CA ARG A 282 -7.03 -3.13 -25.61
C ARG A 282 -7.82 -3.42 -26.91
N SER A 283 -7.36 -4.40 -27.69
CA SER A 283 -8.06 -4.86 -28.89
C SER A 283 -9.32 -5.66 -28.53
N ALA A 284 -10.29 -5.72 -29.45
CA ALA A 284 -11.50 -6.54 -29.31
C ALA A 284 -11.32 -7.99 -29.79
N THR A 285 -10.09 -8.41 -30.11
CA THR A 285 -9.79 -9.73 -30.65
C THR A 285 -10.12 -10.81 -29.61
N ILE A 286 -10.84 -11.86 -30.02
CA ILE A 286 -11.07 -13.04 -29.18
C ILE A 286 -9.73 -13.75 -29.02
N TRP A 287 -9.09 -13.55 -27.88
CA TRP A 287 -7.89 -14.28 -27.50
C TRP A 287 -8.35 -15.50 -26.69
N ALA A 288 -8.07 -16.71 -27.17
CA ALA A 288 -8.05 -17.88 -26.32
C ALA A 288 -6.70 -17.82 -25.59
N PRO A 289 -6.65 -17.51 -24.28
CA PRO A 289 -5.39 -17.54 -23.58
C PRO A 289 -4.90 -19.00 -23.60
N GLU A 290 -3.67 -19.23 -24.04
CA GLU A 290 -2.88 -20.30 -23.43
C GLU A 290 -2.92 -19.98 -21.94
N LEU A 291 -3.60 -20.83 -21.15
CA LEU A 291 -3.76 -20.67 -19.71
C LEU A 291 -2.40 -20.28 -19.13
N ILE A 292 -2.29 -19.04 -18.65
CA ILE A 292 -1.09 -18.55 -17.99
C ILE A 292 -1.01 -19.34 -16.70
N ASP A 293 -0.18 -20.38 -16.68
CA ASP A 293 0.18 -21.10 -15.46
C ASP A 293 0.89 -20.11 -14.54
N PHE A 294 0.16 -19.65 -13.52
CA PHE A 294 0.79 -18.94 -12.41
C PHE A 294 1.53 -19.99 -11.57
N PRO A 295 2.78 -19.74 -11.16
CA PRO A 295 3.47 -20.61 -10.23
C PRO A 295 2.70 -20.63 -8.90
N ALA A 296 1.89 -21.67 -8.70
CA ALA A 296 1.13 -21.91 -7.49
C ALA A 296 2.11 -22.16 -6.34
N SER A 297 2.49 -21.09 -5.64
CA SER A 297 3.25 -21.18 -4.39
C SER A 297 2.28 -21.49 -3.25
N PHE A 298 1.58 -22.62 -3.35
CA PHE A 298 0.90 -23.28 -2.24
C PHE A 298 0.99 -24.78 -2.50
N SER A 299 1.62 -25.48 -1.56
CA SER A 299 1.92 -26.92 -1.62
C SER A 299 0.72 -27.75 -2.10
N ARG A 300 0.92 -28.50 -3.18
CA ARG A 300 0.38 -29.86 -3.27
C ARG A 300 1.53 -30.81 -3.51
N THR A 301 1.66 -31.74 -2.58
CA THR A 301 2.47 -32.96 -2.68
C THR A 301 2.09 -33.70 -3.95
N GLU A 302 3.06 -33.85 -4.87
CA GLU A 302 2.96 -34.85 -5.93
C GLU A 302 3.08 -36.26 -5.34
N PRO A 303 2.38 -37.24 -5.95
CA PRO A 303 2.93 -38.56 -6.14
C PRO A 303 3.40 -38.70 -7.60
N GLY A 304 4.72 -38.64 -7.78
CA GLY A 304 5.47 -39.59 -8.62
C GLY A 304 5.44 -39.43 -10.14
N GLN A 305 6.32 -38.57 -10.66
CA GLN A 305 7.20 -38.72 -11.84
C GLN A 305 6.83 -39.71 -12.98
N MET A 306 6.84 -39.18 -14.21
CA MET A 306 7.68 -39.76 -15.27
C MET A 306 8.45 -38.68 -16.03
N ASP A 307 9.75 -38.90 -16.09
CA ASP A 307 10.77 -38.24 -16.90
C ASP A 307 10.33 -38.04 -18.35
N ASN A 308 10.61 -36.86 -18.90
CA ASN A 308 10.91 -36.71 -20.31
C ASN A 308 11.90 -35.56 -20.51
N SER A 309 13.18 -35.91 -20.42
CA SER A 309 14.27 -35.23 -21.09
C SER A 309 13.97 -35.08 -22.59
N ILE A 310 13.96 -33.85 -23.11
CA ILE A 310 14.02 -33.60 -24.56
C ILE A 310 15.47 -33.22 -24.91
N PRO A 311 16.16 -33.94 -25.82
CA PRO A 311 17.50 -33.57 -26.30
C PRO A 311 17.47 -32.38 -27.28
N PRO A 312 18.63 -31.77 -27.58
CA PRO A 312 18.71 -30.56 -28.40
C PRO A 312 18.54 -30.86 -29.90
N HIS A 313 18.14 -29.82 -30.63
CA HIS A 313 18.00 -29.72 -32.08
C HIS A 313 18.96 -30.61 -32.90
N VAL A 314 18.38 -31.43 -33.79
CA VAL A 314 19.08 -32.03 -34.93
C VAL A 314 18.31 -31.69 -36.21
N ASN A 315 19.08 -31.33 -37.24
CA ASN A 315 18.72 -30.97 -38.62
C ASN A 315 17.42 -31.62 -39.14
N ALA A 316 16.57 -30.80 -39.79
CA ALA A 316 15.36 -31.23 -40.48
C ALA A 316 15.68 -32.31 -41.53
N ASN A 317 15.36 -33.55 -41.19
CA ASN A 317 15.61 -34.72 -42.01
C ASN A 317 14.47 -34.83 -43.03
N ILE A 318 14.75 -34.66 -44.32
CA ILE A 318 13.77 -34.80 -45.43
C ILE A 318 13.02 -36.14 -45.34
N GLN A 319 13.66 -37.16 -44.76
CA GLN A 319 13.08 -38.46 -44.46
C GLN A 319 11.86 -38.39 -43.52
N MET A 320 11.87 -37.51 -42.50
CA MET A 320 10.69 -37.31 -41.63
C MET A 320 9.47 -36.78 -42.39
N PHE A 321 9.68 -35.85 -43.31
CA PHE A 321 8.59 -35.30 -44.12
C PHE A 321 8.08 -36.32 -45.15
N ALA A 322 8.97 -37.16 -45.71
CA ALA A 322 8.58 -38.27 -46.57
C ALA A 322 7.80 -39.36 -45.80
N ASP A 323 8.25 -39.71 -44.59
CA ASP A 323 7.57 -40.66 -43.70
C ASP A 323 6.19 -40.12 -43.28
N GLN A 324 6.08 -38.82 -43.01
CA GLN A 324 4.81 -38.17 -42.68
C GLN A 324 3.83 -38.14 -43.87
N LEU A 325 4.31 -37.97 -45.10
CA LEU A 325 3.50 -38.06 -46.33
C LEU A 325 3.07 -39.50 -46.64
N LEU A 326 3.96 -40.49 -46.46
CA LEU A 326 3.63 -41.91 -46.61
C LEU A 326 2.60 -42.35 -45.56
N LEU A 327 2.72 -41.90 -44.31
CA LEU A 327 1.74 -42.13 -43.25
C LEU A 327 0.38 -41.49 -43.55
N GLN A 328 0.35 -40.31 -44.19
CA GLN A 328 -0.91 -39.65 -44.55
C GLN A 328 -1.64 -40.29 -45.73
N HIS A 329 -0.92 -40.82 -46.73
CA HIS A 329 -1.52 -41.26 -48.00
C HIS A 329 -1.57 -42.78 -48.20
N PHE A 330 -0.71 -43.56 -47.54
CA PHE A 330 -0.56 -45.00 -47.80
C PHE A 330 -0.61 -45.88 -46.54
N SER A 331 -0.77 -45.30 -45.35
CA SER A 331 -0.95 -46.10 -44.11
C SER A 331 -2.39 -46.60 -43.99
N PRO A 332 -2.60 -47.90 -43.65
CA PRO A 332 -3.91 -48.39 -43.26
C PRO A 332 -4.40 -47.67 -41.99
N VAL A 333 -5.71 -47.65 -41.80
CA VAL A 333 -6.34 -47.00 -40.65
C VAL A 333 -6.03 -47.82 -39.39
N GLY A 334 -5.39 -47.18 -38.41
CA GLY A 334 -4.88 -47.83 -37.20
C GLY A 334 -5.37 -47.14 -35.94
N VAL A 335 -5.66 -47.92 -34.90
CA VAL A 335 -6.05 -47.42 -33.58
C VAL A 335 -5.24 -48.16 -32.52
N LEU A 336 -4.56 -47.39 -31.67
CA LEU A 336 -3.81 -47.92 -30.52
C LEU A 336 -4.67 -47.75 -29.27
N VAL A 337 -4.86 -48.84 -28.54
CA VAL A 337 -5.67 -48.86 -27.32
C VAL A 337 -4.90 -49.45 -26.14
N ASN A 338 -5.33 -49.12 -24.91
CA ASN A 338 -4.87 -49.81 -23.70
C ASN A 338 -5.58 -51.18 -23.56
N GLU A 339 -5.23 -51.95 -22.52
CA GLU A 339 -5.84 -53.26 -22.22
C GLU A 339 -7.37 -53.17 -21.98
N ASN A 340 -7.86 -52.00 -21.57
CA ASN A 340 -9.28 -51.73 -21.28
C ASN A 340 -10.06 -51.26 -22.52
N GLY A 341 -9.40 -51.07 -23.66
CA GLY A 341 -10.00 -50.59 -24.90
C GLY A 341 -10.11 -49.06 -25.03
N ASP A 342 -9.53 -48.28 -24.13
CA ASP A 342 -9.48 -46.82 -24.27
C ASP A 342 -8.51 -46.43 -25.37
N ILE A 343 -8.94 -45.52 -26.23
CA ILE A 343 -8.18 -45.10 -27.40
C ILE A 343 -7.06 -44.15 -26.96
N ILE A 344 -5.82 -44.58 -27.15
CA ILE A 344 -4.61 -43.80 -26.85
C ILE A 344 -4.20 -42.97 -28.07
N TYR A 345 -4.33 -43.55 -29.27
CA TYR A 345 -3.91 -42.90 -30.50
C TYR A 345 -4.70 -43.42 -31.71
N THR A 346 -5.01 -42.53 -32.66
CA THR A 346 -5.65 -42.86 -33.93
C THR A 346 -4.77 -42.43 -35.10
N SER A 347 -4.64 -43.29 -36.09
CA SER A 347 -3.90 -43.07 -37.33
C SER A 347 -4.82 -43.23 -38.53
N GLY A 348 -4.97 -42.19 -39.34
CA GLY A 348 -5.86 -42.17 -40.52
C GLY A 348 -7.31 -41.80 -40.22
N ARG A 349 -8.18 -41.89 -41.23
CA ARG A 349 -9.62 -41.55 -41.13
C ARG A 349 -10.42 -42.72 -40.57
N THR A 350 -10.65 -42.73 -39.26
CA THR A 350 -11.39 -43.80 -38.55
C THR A 350 -12.90 -43.77 -38.72
N GLY A 351 -13.46 -42.70 -39.31
CA GLY A 351 -14.92 -42.48 -39.42
C GLY A 351 -15.69 -43.56 -40.19
N LYS A 352 -15.03 -44.40 -40.99
CA LYS A 352 -15.65 -45.57 -41.64
C LYS A 352 -15.95 -46.71 -40.66
N TYR A 353 -15.19 -46.85 -39.58
CA TYR A 353 -15.24 -47.99 -38.65
C TYR A 353 -15.68 -47.58 -37.24
N LEU A 354 -15.39 -46.33 -36.86
CA LEU A 354 -15.69 -45.76 -35.56
C LEU A 354 -16.64 -44.56 -35.67
N GLU A 355 -17.63 -44.49 -34.79
CA GLU A 355 -18.57 -43.37 -34.65
C GLU A 355 -18.68 -42.93 -33.18
N PRO A 356 -18.80 -41.62 -32.89
CA PRO A 356 -19.04 -41.17 -31.53
C PRO A 356 -20.39 -41.68 -31.01
N SER A 357 -20.41 -42.28 -29.82
CA SER A 357 -21.64 -42.70 -29.16
C SER A 357 -22.54 -41.50 -28.82
N VAL A 358 -23.86 -41.62 -29.04
CA VAL A 358 -24.84 -40.58 -28.67
C VAL A 358 -24.91 -40.48 -27.14
N GLY A 359 -24.51 -39.35 -26.56
CA GLY A 359 -24.54 -39.12 -25.11
C GLY A 359 -23.21 -38.57 -24.55
N LYS A 360 -22.82 -38.99 -23.34
CA LYS A 360 -21.54 -38.59 -22.72
C LYS A 360 -20.37 -39.02 -23.61
N ALA A 361 -19.42 -38.12 -23.86
CA ALA A 361 -18.23 -38.41 -24.65
C ALA A 361 -17.41 -39.52 -23.98
N ASN A 362 -17.32 -40.69 -24.62
CA ASN A 362 -16.52 -41.82 -24.16
C ASN A 362 -15.56 -42.23 -25.30
N LEU A 363 -14.25 -42.11 -25.06
CA LEU A 363 -13.18 -42.44 -26.03
C LEU A 363 -12.73 -43.90 -25.88
N ASN A 364 -13.69 -44.82 -25.81
CA ASN A 364 -13.43 -46.24 -25.72
C ASN A 364 -13.82 -46.95 -27.03
N ILE A 365 -12.95 -47.84 -27.51
CA ILE A 365 -13.11 -48.52 -28.79
C ILE A 365 -14.45 -49.25 -28.88
N PHE A 366 -14.88 -49.94 -27.82
CA PHE A 366 -16.12 -50.72 -27.81
C PHE A 366 -17.36 -49.84 -27.92
N ALA A 367 -17.32 -48.64 -27.33
CA ALA A 367 -18.41 -47.66 -27.42
C ALA A 367 -18.48 -47.00 -28.81
N MET A 368 -17.35 -46.96 -29.52
CA MET A 368 -17.23 -46.29 -30.81
C MET A 368 -17.37 -47.23 -32.02
N LEU A 369 -17.41 -48.56 -31.86
CA LEU A 369 -17.56 -49.48 -32.99
C LEU A 369 -18.91 -49.31 -33.71
N ARG A 370 -18.88 -49.23 -35.04
CA ARG A 370 -20.08 -49.28 -35.90
C ARG A 370 -20.73 -50.68 -35.91
N GLU A 371 -22.00 -50.73 -36.35
CA GLU A 371 -22.74 -51.98 -36.52
C GLU A 371 -22.01 -52.95 -37.48
N GLY A 372 -21.96 -54.22 -37.09
CA GLY A 372 -21.17 -55.27 -37.74
C GLY A 372 -19.91 -55.68 -36.97
N LEU A 373 -19.21 -54.71 -36.36
CA LEU A 373 -18.01 -54.99 -35.55
C LEU A 373 -18.32 -55.34 -34.09
N ARG A 374 -19.47 -54.90 -33.55
CA ARG A 374 -19.80 -55.04 -32.12
C ARG A 374 -19.87 -56.47 -31.58
N ASN A 375 -20.09 -57.48 -32.44
CA ASN A 375 -20.29 -58.86 -32.00
C ASN A 375 -18.99 -59.68 -32.00
N GLU A 376 -18.21 -59.63 -33.08
CA GLU A 376 -17.01 -60.46 -33.23
C GLU A 376 -15.75 -59.80 -32.65
N PHE A 377 -15.70 -58.47 -32.64
CA PHE A 377 -14.54 -57.71 -32.18
C PHE A 377 -14.22 -57.90 -30.69
N PRO A 378 -15.18 -57.88 -29.74
CA PRO A 378 -14.86 -58.04 -28.32
C PRO A 378 -14.24 -59.40 -27.99
N ALA A 379 -14.70 -60.48 -28.63
CA ALA A 379 -14.15 -61.81 -28.46
C ALA A 379 -12.71 -61.90 -28.99
N ALA A 380 -12.46 -61.33 -30.18
CA ALA A 380 -11.13 -61.28 -30.77
C ALA A 380 -10.16 -60.40 -29.97
N PHE A 381 -10.62 -59.27 -29.44
CA PHE A 381 -9.84 -58.38 -28.60
C PHE A 381 -9.41 -59.07 -27.30
N ARG A 382 -10.35 -59.68 -26.57
CA ARG A 382 -10.04 -60.47 -25.36
C ARG A 382 -9.08 -61.61 -25.66
N LYS A 383 -9.24 -62.28 -26.80
CA LYS A 383 -8.32 -63.35 -27.24
C LYS A 383 -6.92 -62.82 -27.53
N ALA A 384 -6.78 -61.67 -28.19
CA ALA A 384 -5.49 -61.05 -28.48
C ALA A 384 -4.76 -60.60 -27.20
N VAL A 385 -5.49 -60.02 -26.24
CA VAL A 385 -4.96 -59.63 -24.92
C VAL A 385 -4.54 -60.86 -24.10
N LYS A 386 -5.40 -61.88 -23.98
CA LYS A 386 -5.13 -63.09 -23.18
C LYS A 386 -4.00 -63.94 -23.76
N THR A 387 -3.94 -64.09 -25.08
CA THR A 387 -2.93 -64.93 -25.75
C THR A 387 -1.65 -64.18 -26.12
N LYS A 388 -1.64 -62.83 -26.00
CA LYS A 388 -0.55 -61.93 -26.42
C LYS A 388 -0.06 -62.19 -27.84
N LYS A 389 -1.00 -62.53 -28.74
CA LYS A 389 -0.74 -62.87 -30.14
C LYS A 389 -1.66 -62.07 -31.05
N THR A 390 -1.24 -61.92 -32.31
CA THR A 390 -2.06 -61.32 -33.36
C THR A 390 -3.29 -62.18 -33.64
N VAL A 391 -4.47 -61.56 -33.62
CA VAL A 391 -5.75 -62.15 -34.03
C VAL A 391 -6.27 -61.37 -35.23
N VAL A 392 -6.60 -62.07 -36.32
CA VAL A 392 -7.12 -61.46 -37.54
C VAL A 392 -8.54 -61.95 -37.78
N LEU A 393 -9.47 -61.01 -37.81
CA LEU A 393 -10.85 -61.24 -38.25
C LEU A 393 -10.93 -60.99 -39.75
N HIS A 394 -11.50 -61.94 -40.47
CA HIS A 394 -11.61 -61.90 -41.93
C HIS A 394 -13.07 -61.71 -42.35
N HIS A 395 -13.29 -60.90 -43.38
CA HIS A 395 -14.60 -60.70 -44.02
C HIS A 395 -15.72 -60.16 -43.11
N ILE A 396 -15.41 -59.19 -42.25
CA ILE A 396 -16.43 -58.50 -41.44
C ILE A 396 -17.18 -57.50 -42.32
N GLN A 397 -18.51 -57.59 -42.34
CA GLN A 397 -19.34 -56.58 -43.00
C GLN A 397 -19.60 -55.41 -42.05
N VAL A 398 -19.23 -54.20 -42.48
CA VAL A 398 -19.52 -52.96 -41.76
C VAL A 398 -20.51 -52.14 -42.57
N VAL A 399 -21.53 -51.61 -41.89
CA VAL A 399 -22.49 -50.69 -42.50
C VAL A 399 -21.96 -49.26 -42.32
N ALA A 400 -21.54 -48.63 -43.41
CA ALA A 400 -21.06 -47.25 -43.39
C ALA A 400 -21.90 -46.38 -44.33
N ASN A 401 -22.62 -45.40 -43.77
CA ASN A 401 -23.41 -44.42 -44.53
C ASN A 401 -24.42 -45.02 -45.53
N GLY A 402 -24.91 -46.24 -45.28
CA GLY A 402 -25.89 -46.94 -46.13
C GLY A 402 -25.31 -48.03 -47.03
N ASP A 403 -23.99 -48.07 -47.23
CA ASP A 403 -23.30 -49.08 -48.03
C ASP A 403 -22.70 -50.19 -47.13
N ARG A 404 -22.71 -51.44 -47.61
CA ARG A 404 -22.08 -52.59 -46.94
C ARG A 404 -20.68 -52.78 -47.53
N GLU A 405 -19.64 -52.64 -46.71
CA GLU A 405 -18.25 -52.91 -47.11
C GLU A 405 -17.70 -54.09 -46.30
N THR A 406 -16.88 -54.93 -46.95
CA THR A 406 -16.22 -56.08 -46.33
C THR A 406 -14.79 -55.72 -45.94
N ILE A 407 -14.44 -55.90 -44.66
CA ILE A 407 -13.13 -55.52 -44.12
C ILE A 407 -12.47 -56.65 -43.34
N ASN A 408 -11.14 -56.61 -43.26
CA ASN A 408 -10.38 -57.41 -42.29
C ASN A 408 -9.92 -56.52 -41.14
N VAL A 409 -9.95 -57.07 -39.93
CA VAL A 409 -9.52 -56.38 -38.71
C VAL A 409 -8.39 -57.18 -38.07
N THR A 410 -7.22 -56.56 -37.96
CA THR A 410 -6.06 -57.14 -37.29
C THR A 410 -5.93 -56.53 -35.90
N ILE A 411 -5.97 -57.36 -34.86
CA ILE A 411 -5.78 -56.97 -33.46
C ILE A 411 -4.46 -57.58 -32.99
N GLN A 412 -3.48 -56.74 -32.68
CA GLN A 412 -2.13 -57.17 -32.33
C GLN A 412 -1.71 -56.62 -30.97
N TRP A 413 -1.29 -57.51 -30.09
CA TRP A 413 -0.58 -57.14 -28.87
C TRP A 413 0.83 -56.64 -29.21
N ILE A 414 1.23 -55.52 -28.63
CA ILE A 414 2.57 -54.93 -28.78
C ILE A 414 3.36 -55.14 -27.48
N ASP A 415 4.52 -55.78 -27.61
CA ASP A 415 5.49 -56.02 -26.54
C ASP A 415 6.74 -55.13 -26.67
N LYS A 416 7.04 -54.63 -27.87
CA LYS A 416 8.18 -53.74 -28.17
C LYS A 416 7.80 -52.66 -29.19
N PRO A 417 8.37 -51.44 -29.09
CA PRO A 417 9.35 -50.95 -28.11
C PRO A 417 8.73 -50.66 -26.72
N ALA A 418 9.58 -50.50 -25.70
CA ALA A 418 9.18 -50.35 -24.29
C ALA A 418 8.02 -49.35 -24.00
N PRO A 419 7.90 -48.19 -24.69
CA PRO A 419 6.78 -47.27 -24.47
C PRO A 419 5.41 -47.81 -24.90
N LEU A 420 5.38 -48.81 -25.78
CA LEU A 420 4.17 -49.44 -26.32
C LEU A 420 3.94 -50.84 -25.73
N ASN A 421 4.76 -51.27 -24.78
CA ASN A 421 4.61 -52.55 -24.12
C ASN A 421 3.28 -52.58 -23.35
N GLY A 422 2.47 -53.63 -23.58
CA GLY A 422 1.16 -53.74 -22.95
C GLY A 422 0.03 -53.03 -23.69
N LYS A 423 0.27 -52.56 -24.93
CA LYS A 423 -0.74 -51.89 -25.76
C LYS A 423 -1.22 -52.79 -26.89
N VAL A 424 -2.42 -52.53 -27.38
CA VAL A 424 -3.03 -53.27 -28.49
C VAL A 424 -3.19 -52.35 -29.69
N MET A 425 -2.61 -52.76 -30.82
CA MET A 425 -2.78 -52.07 -32.10
C MET A 425 -3.87 -52.76 -32.93
N ILE A 426 -4.75 -51.96 -33.49
CA ILE A 426 -5.92 -52.40 -34.25
C ILE A 426 -5.82 -51.78 -35.64
N VAL A 427 -5.77 -52.60 -36.68
CA VAL A 427 -5.61 -52.14 -38.06
C VAL A 427 -6.80 -52.62 -38.89
N PHE A 428 -7.42 -51.69 -39.61
CA PHE A 428 -8.54 -51.94 -40.51
C PHE A 428 -8.04 -51.92 -41.95
N THR A 429 -8.35 -52.98 -42.72
CA THR A 429 -7.99 -53.08 -44.13
C THR A 429 -9.22 -53.45 -44.97
N ASP A 430 -9.52 -52.64 -45.98
CA ASP A 430 -10.63 -52.87 -46.91
C ASP A 430 -10.30 -54.04 -47.85
N VAL A 431 -11.27 -54.94 -48.07
CA VAL A 431 -11.15 -56.07 -49.00
C VAL A 431 -12.08 -55.83 -50.20
N PRO A 432 -11.59 -55.87 -51.45
CA PRO A 432 -12.46 -55.80 -52.62
C PRO A 432 -13.38 -57.03 -52.65
N ASP A 433 -14.70 -56.82 -52.79
CA ASP A 433 -15.67 -57.91 -52.95
C ASP A 433 -15.30 -58.76 -54.17
N ASN A 434 -15.02 -60.04 -53.94
CA ASN A 434 -14.83 -61.01 -55.02
C ASN A 434 -15.90 -62.11 -54.87
N ASP A 435 -16.55 -62.39 -55.99
CA ASP A 435 -17.81 -63.10 -56.16
C ASP A 435 -17.92 -64.50 -55.50
N ASN A 436 -19.11 -64.75 -54.96
CA ASN A 436 -19.90 -65.99 -55.03
C ASN A 436 -19.18 -67.33 -55.29
N ILE A 437 -19.14 -68.22 -54.28
CA ILE A 437 -19.06 -69.68 -54.51
C ILE A 437 -20.20 -70.39 -53.77
N LYS A 438 -21.16 -70.89 -54.55
CA LYS A 438 -22.25 -71.81 -54.16
C LYS A 438 -21.73 -73.25 -54.03
N LEU A 439 -22.05 -73.94 -52.93
CA LEU A 439 -22.12 -75.41 -52.85
C LEU A 439 -23.27 -75.78 -51.88
N SER A 440 -24.48 -76.03 -52.38
CA SER A 440 -25.05 -77.34 -52.78
C SER A 440 -25.50 -78.23 -51.60
N LYS A 441 -26.82 -78.35 -51.45
CA LYS A 441 -27.50 -79.43 -50.69
C LYS A 441 -27.50 -80.71 -51.52
N ASN A 442 -27.23 -81.88 -50.90
CA ASN A 442 -28.25 -82.94 -50.77
C ASN A 442 -27.76 -84.27 -50.12
N ALA A 443 -28.66 -84.78 -49.27
CA ALA A 443 -29.13 -86.17 -49.11
C ALA A 443 -28.27 -87.27 -48.45
N GLY A 444 -28.89 -87.95 -47.46
CA GLY A 444 -29.00 -89.41 -47.48
C GLY A 444 -28.60 -90.19 -46.22
N LYS A 445 -29.60 -90.71 -45.50
CA LYS A 445 -29.55 -91.70 -44.39
C LYS A 445 -28.80 -93.01 -44.71
N LYS A 446 -28.04 -93.56 -43.74
CA LYS A 446 -28.32 -94.85 -43.03
C LYS A 446 -27.22 -95.31 -42.03
N SER A 447 -27.62 -95.46 -40.76
CA SER A 447 -27.36 -96.56 -39.79
C SER A 447 -25.94 -97.09 -39.52
N LEU A 448 -25.40 -96.80 -38.32
CA LEU A 448 -24.56 -97.71 -37.50
C LEU A 448 -24.82 -97.46 -35.99
N ASN A 449 -25.93 -98.02 -35.49
CA ASN A 449 -26.60 -97.61 -34.25
C ASN A 449 -25.98 -98.03 -32.90
N ASP A 450 -24.79 -98.64 -32.83
CA ASP A 450 -24.24 -99.09 -31.53
C ASP A 450 -22.87 -98.48 -31.14
N ILE A 451 -22.25 -97.68 -32.03
CA ILE A 451 -21.00 -96.94 -31.71
C ILE A 451 -21.27 -95.45 -31.48
N GLU A 452 -22.32 -94.88 -32.08
CA GLU A 452 -22.70 -93.47 -31.96
C GLU A 452 -23.23 -93.11 -30.56
N ASN A 453 -24.01 -93.97 -29.90
CA ASN A 453 -24.56 -93.67 -28.58
C ASN A 453 -23.47 -93.50 -27.50
N SER A 454 -22.40 -94.30 -27.52
CA SER A 454 -21.30 -94.15 -26.56
C SER A 454 -20.44 -92.90 -26.80
N LYS A 455 -20.39 -92.40 -28.04
CA LYS A 455 -19.74 -91.14 -28.40
C LYS A 455 -20.62 -89.95 -28.04
N LEU A 456 -21.92 -90.05 -28.29
CA LEU A 456 -22.90 -89.01 -28.00
C LEU A 456 -23.11 -88.82 -26.49
N GLU A 457 -23.07 -89.89 -25.70
CA GLU A 457 -23.11 -89.82 -24.24
C GLU A 457 -21.85 -89.16 -23.65
N ARG A 458 -20.67 -89.47 -24.20
CA ARG A 458 -19.42 -88.78 -23.82
C ARG A 458 -19.41 -87.31 -24.25
N GLU A 459 -20.00 -87.01 -25.39
CA GLU A 459 -20.12 -85.64 -25.90
C GLU A 459 -21.12 -84.82 -25.08
N LEU A 460 -22.25 -85.42 -24.66
CA LEU A 460 -23.20 -84.82 -23.73
C LEU A 460 -22.61 -84.61 -22.34
N GLN A 461 -21.82 -85.57 -21.85
CA GLN A 461 -21.13 -85.43 -20.56
C GLN A 461 -20.12 -84.27 -20.62
N ARG A 462 -19.33 -84.20 -21.69
CA ARG A 462 -18.40 -83.10 -21.93
C ARG A 462 -19.09 -81.74 -22.04
N LEU A 463 -20.21 -81.66 -22.77
CA LEU A 463 -20.99 -80.42 -22.91
C LEU A 463 -21.61 -79.96 -21.58
N ARG A 464 -22.01 -80.90 -20.71
CA ARG A 464 -22.49 -80.57 -19.36
C ARG A 464 -21.37 -80.03 -18.47
N GLU A 465 -20.19 -80.65 -18.53
CA GLU A 465 -19.01 -80.17 -17.79
C GLU A 465 -18.56 -78.79 -18.29
N GLU A 466 -18.59 -78.55 -19.60
CA GLU A 466 -18.31 -77.24 -20.20
C GLU A 466 -19.37 -76.19 -19.81
N MET A 467 -20.66 -76.54 -19.79
CA MET A 467 -21.73 -75.65 -19.35
C MET A 467 -21.60 -75.30 -17.86
N GLN A 468 -21.23 -76.26 -17.03
CA GLN A 468 -21.07 -76.05 -15.60
C GLN A 468 -19.85 -75.17 -15.30
N SER A 469 -18.73 -75.40 -16.00
CA SER A 469 -17.56 -74.52 -15.94
C SER A 469 -17.89 -73.10 -16.41
N ALA A 470 -18.71 -72.93 -17.45
CA ALA A 470 -19.11 -71.61 -17.93
C ALA A 470 -20.03 -70.87 -16.94
N LEU A 471 -20.89 -71.60 -16.22
CA LEU A 471 -21.72 -71.03 -15.15
C LEU A 471 -20.87 -70.59 -13.95
N GLU A 472 -19.87 -71.37 -13.56
CA GLU A 472 -18.93 -71.00 -12.50
C GLU A 472 -18.08 -69.78 -12.89
N GLU A 473 -17.59 -69.72 -14.14
CA GLU A 473 -16.91 -68.52 -14.67
C GLU A 473 -17.83 -67.30 -14.72
N MET A 474 -19.12 -67.48 -15.06
CA MET A 474 -20.08 -66.38 -15.06
C MET A 474 -20.34 -65.86 -13.64
N GLN A 475 -20.55 -66.76 -12.67
CA GLN A 475 -20.79 -66.39 -11.27
C GLN A 475 -19.61 -65.66 -10.66
N THR A 476 -18.38 -66.14 -10.91
CA THR A 476 -17.16 -65.46 -10.46
C THR A 476 -17.03 -64.08 -11.10
N SER A 477 -17.35 -63.92 -12.38
CA SER A 477 -17.35 -62.60 -13.03
C SER A 477 -18.40 -61.63 -12.48
N GLU A 478 -19.58 -62.13 -12.09
CA GLU A 478 -20.62 -61.31 -11.46
C GLU A 478 -20.19 -60.85 -10.07
N GLU A 479 -19.53 -61.71 -9.30
CA GLU A 479 -19.01 -61.37 -7.98
C GLU A 479 -17.85 -60.36 -8.07
N GLU A 480 -16.92 -60.54 -9.01
CA GLU A 480 -15.87 -59.55 -9.30
C GLU A 480 -16.46 -58.20 -9.75
N LEU A 481 -17.46 -58.20 -10.65
CA LEU A 481 -18.13 -56.96 -11.05
C LEU A 481 -18.82 -56.27 -9.87
N LYS A 482 -19.43 -57.04 -8.97
CA LYS A 482 -20.08 -56.48 -7.79
C LYS A 482 -19.06 -55.83 -6.84
N THR A 483 -17.95 -56.52 -6.57
CA THR A 483 -16.89 -55.98 -5.70
C THR A 483 -16.23 -54.72 -6.27
N THR A 484 -15.91 -54.71 -7.57
CA THR A 484 -15.37 -53.51 -8.23
C THR A 484 -16.34 -52.33 -8.21
N ASN A 485 -17.64 -52.59 -8.30
CA ASN A 485 -18.65 -51.54 -8.19
C ASN A 485 -18.76 -50.98 -6.76
N GLU A 486 -18.64 -51.84 -5.75
CA GLU A 486 -18.58 -51.43 -4.33
C GLU A 486 -17.32 -50.60 -4.04
N GLU A 487 -16.15 -50.99 -4.57
CA GLU A 487 -14.92 -50.20 -4.47
C GLU A 487 -15.03 -48.84 -5.19
N LEU A 488 -15.59 -48.80 -6.40
CA LEU A 488 -15.84 -47.55 -7.11
C LEU A 488 -16.79 -46.63 -6.34
N GLN A 489 -17.83 -47.18 -5.72
CA GLN A 489 -18.73 -46.40 -4.88
C GLN A 489 -17.99 -45.83 -3.67
N SER A 490 -17.18 -46.64 -2.98
CA SER A 490 -16.40 -46.19 -1.82
C SER A 490 -15.40 -45.10 -2.19
N THR A 491 -14.68 -45.22 -3.31
CA THR A 491 -13.75 -44.18 -3.77
C THR A 491 -14.46 -42.88 -4.14
N ASN A 492 -15.69 -42.97 -4.66
CA ASN A 492 -16.49 -41.79 -4.99
C ASN A 492 -16.97 -41.07 -3.71
N GLU A 493 -17.35 -41.81 -2.67
CA GLU A 493 -17.68 -41.24 -1.35
C GLU A 493 -16.46 -40.57 -0.70
N GLU A 494 -15.27 -41.18 -0.79
CA GLU A 494 -14.03 -40.59 -0.30
C GLU A 494 -13.65 -39.32 -1.07
N LEU A 495 -13.77 -39.32 -2.41
CA LEU A 495 -13.58 -38.12 -3.23
C LEU A 495 -14.59 -37.02 -2.88
N GLN A 496 -15.84 -37.37 -2.61
CA GLN A 496 -16.85 -36.40 -2.18
C GLN A 496 -16.48 -35.79 -0.82
N SER A 497 -16.05 -36.62 0.14
CA SER A 497 -15.62 -36.18 1.46
C SER A 497 -14.40 -35.25 1.40
N THR A 498 -13.38 -35.58 0.60
CA THR A 498 -12.21 -34.70 0.42
C THR A 498 -12.56 -33.38 -0.25
N ASN A 499 -13.59 -33.37 -1.11
CA ASN A 499 -14.08 -32.15 -1.73
C ASN A 499 -14.83 -31.28 -0.70
N GLU A 500 -15.64 -31.88 0.17
CA GLU A 500 -16.27 -31.18 1.30
C GLU A 500 -15.23 -30.57 2.24
N GLU A 501 -14.17 -31.31 2.60
CA GLU A 501 -13.08 -30.83 3.44
C GLU A 501 -12.28 -29.68 2.79
N LEU A 502 -12.10 -29.71 1.47
CA LEU A 502 -11.52 -28.59 0.73
C LEU A 502 -12.43 -27.36 0.72
N THR A 503 -13.74 -27.56 0.59
CA THR A 503 -14.68 -26.44 0.63
C THR A 503 -14.74 -25.78 2.00
N THR A 504 -14.73 -26.55 3.09
CA THR A 504 -14.68 -26.00 4.45
C THR A 504 -13.37 -25.27 4.71
N SER A 505 -12.22 -25.83 4.31
CA SER A 505 -10.93 -25.15 4.44
C SER A 505 -10.87 -23.83 3.66
N LYS A 506 -11.51 -23.78 2.48
CA LYS A 506 -11.65 -22.55 1.70
C LYS A 506 -12.52 -21.49 2.42
N GLU A 507 -13.64 -21.90 3.02
CA GLU A 507 -14.51 -21.02 3.78
C GLU A 507 -13.80 -20.45 5.02
N GLU A 508 -13.03 -21.27 5.73
CA GLU A 508 -12.21 -20.83 6.86
C GLU A 508 -11.15 -19.80 6.44
N MET A 509 -10.45 -20.03 5.32
CA MET A 509 -9.47 -19.07 4.81
C MET A 509 -10.14 -17.75 4.39
N GLN A 510 -11.33 -17.81 3.79
CA GLN A 510 -12.06 -16.62 3.39
C GLN A 510 -12.52 -15.81 4.62
N SER A 511 -12.99 -16.48 5.67
CA SER A 511 -13.33 -15.86 6.95
C SER A 511 -12.11 -15.19 7.61
N MET A 512 -10.95 -15.84 7.64
CA MET A 512 -9.72 -15.28 8.19
C MET A 512 -9.26 -14.02 7.42
N ASN A 513 -9.48 -14.00 6.09
CA ASN A 513 -9.15 -12.84 5.28
C ASN A 513 -10.09 -11.66 5.55
N GLU A 514 -11.38 -11.92 5.79
CA GLU A 514 -12.35 -10.91 6.21
C GLU A 514 -12.01 -10.33 7.60
N GLU A 515 -11.58 -11.18 8.55
CA GLU A 515 -11.09 -10.71 9.85
C GLU A 515 -9.83 -9.84 9.72
N LEU A 516 -8.86 -10.24 8.88
CA LEU A 516 -7.65 -9.45 8.65
C LEU A 516 -7.95 -8.10 7.99
N GLN A 517 -8.90 -8.03 7.05
CA GLN A 517 -9.33 -6.77 6.46
C GLN A 517 -9.98 -5.86 7.50
N THR A 518 -10.80 -6.43 8.38
CA THR A 518 -11.46 -5.69 9.46
C THR A 518 -10.45 -5.16 10.47
N LEU A 519 -9.49 -5.99 10.87
CA LEU A 519 -8.40 -5.60 11.78
C LEU A 519 -7.53 -4.50 11.16
N ASN A 520 -7.21 -4.59 9.87
CA ASN A 520 -6.45 -3.56 9.18
C ASN A 520 -7.22 -2.24 9.10
N ALA A 521 -8.54 -2.28 8.86
CA ALA A 521 -9.37 -1.08 8.88
C ALA A 521 -9.40 -0.44 10.27
N GLU A 522 -9.48 -1.26 11.33
CA GLU A 522 -9.42 -0.77 12.72
C GLU A 522 -8.05 -0.14 13.04
N LEU A 523 -6.96 -0.80 12.64
CA LEU A 523 -5.60 -0.27 12.81
C LEU A 523 -5.42 1.08 12.09
N GLN A 524 -5.93 1.17 10.86
CA GLN A 524 -5.86 2.41 10.08
C GLN A 524 -6.65 3.54 10.77
N SER A 525 -7.84 3.23 11.28
CA SER A 525 -8.65 4.17 12.06
C SER A 525 -7.91 4.65 13.33
N LYS A 526 -7.25 3.74 14.06
CA LYS A 526 -6.42 4.09 15.23
C LYS A 526 -5.23 4.99 14.87
N ILE A 527 -4.60 4.77 13.72
CA ILE A 527 -3.52 5.61 13.22
C ILE A 527 -4.03 7.02 12.88
N ASP A 528 -5.20 7.12 12.27
CA ASP A 528 -5.82 8.40 11.93
C ASP A 528 -6.23 9.17 13.19
N ASP A 529 -6.79 8.49 14.19
CA ASP A 529 -7.10 9.07 15.49
C ASP A 529 -5.86 9.57 16.22
N PHE A 530 -4.77 8.79 16.21
CA PHE A 530 -3.50 9.23 16.79
C PHE A 530 -2.94 10.46 16.06
N SER A 531 -3.05 10.49 14.73
CA SER A 531 -2.61 11.63 13.91
C SER A 531 -3.45 12.88 14.18
N ARG A 532 -4.77 12.73 14.39
CA ARG A 532 -5.65 13.83 14.82
C ARG A 532 -5.21 14.39 16.18
N VAL A 533 -5.03 13.52 17.18
CA VAL A 533 -4.59 13.94 18.53
C VAL A 533 -3.22 14.61 18.49
N ASP A 534 -2.26 14.10 17.71
CA ASP A 534 -0.94 14.73 17.59
C ASP A 534 -1.02 16.11 16.93
N ASN A 535 -1.86 16.27 15.90
CA ASN A 535 -2.09 17.56 15.26
C ASN A 535 -2.78 18.54 16.21
N ASP A 536 -3.81 18.11 16.94
CA ASP A 536 -4.48 18.94 17.95
C ASP A 536 -3.49 19.40 19.03
N MET A 537 -2.63 18.49 19.50
CA MET A 537 -1.57 18.82 20.45
C MET A 537 -0.58 19.84 19.89
N LYS A 538 -0.12 19.67 18.64
CA LYS A 538 0.75 20.66 17.97
C LYS A 538 0.08 22.02 17.88
N ASN A 539 -1.19 22.06 17.47
CA ASN A 539 -1.96 23.29 17.32
C ASN A 539 -2.20 23.99 18.66
N LEU A 540 -2.54 23.25 19.71
CA LEU A 540 -2.68 23.79 21.06
C LEU A 540 -1.36 24.37 21.57
N LEU A 541 -0.26 23.63 21.41
CA LEU A 541 1.06 24.11 21.86
C LEU A 541 1.54 25.33 21.07
N ASN A 542 1.26 25.40 19.77
CA ASN A 542 1.63 26.54 18.93
C ASN A 542 0.72 27.77 19.09
N SER A 543 -0.56 27.57 19.42
CA SER A 543 -1.52 28.68 19.61
C SER A 543 -1.35 29.44 20.93
N THR A 544 -0.73 28.84 21.94
CA THR A 544 -0.52 29.48 23.25
C THR A 544 0.56 30.57 23.25
N ASP A 545 1.28 30.78 22.14
CA ASP A 545 2.42 31.71 21.99
C ASP A 545 3.50 31.59 23.08
N ILE A 546 3.54 30.43 23.76
CA ILE A 546 4.54 30.10 24.79
C ILE A 546 5.58 29.18 24.15
N ALA A 547 6.84 29.61 24.20
CA ALA A 547 7.95 28.76 23.83
C ALA A 547 8.10 27.65 24.88
N THR A 548 8.05 26.39 24.45
CA THR A 548 8.11 25.23 25.36
C THR A 548 9.08 24.18 24.82
N LEU A 549 9.88 23.63 25.72
CA LEU A 549 10.87 22.58 25.46
C LEU A 549 10.58 21.38 26.37
N PHE A 550 10.37 20.21 25.77
CA PHE A 550 10.18 18.94 26.47
C PHE A 550 11.48 18.15 26.42
N LEU A 551 11.95 17.71 27.59
CA LEU A 551 13.19 16.98 27.76
C LEU A 551 12.93 15.61 28.40
N ASP A 552 13.78 14.62 28.12
CA ASP A 552 13.83 13.36 28.87
C ASP A 552 14.64 13.51 30.19
N LYS A 553 14.96 12.39 30.84
CA LYS A 553 15.72 12.35 32.11
C LYS A 553 17.19 12.68 31.91
N GLU A 554 17.70 12.40 30.73
CA GLU A 554 19.07 12.64 30.28
C GLU A 554 19.23 14.05 29.67
N LEU A 555 18.19 14.88 29.71
CA LEU A 555 18.13 16.23 29.15
C LEU A 555 18.19 16.27 27.61
N ASN A 556 17.82 15.20 26.93
CA ASN A 556 17.65 15.22 25.49
C ASN A 556 16.30 15.79 25.09
N ILE A 557 16.28 16.48 23.96
CA ILE A 557 15.08 17.11 23.42
C ILE A 557 14.12 16.03 22.92
N ARG A 558 12.93 15.94 23.52
CA ARG A 558 11.84 15.07 23.03
C ARG A 558 10.92 15.80 22.07
N ARG A 559 10.61 17.06 22.37
CA ARG A 559 9.66 17.89 21.60
C ARG A 559 9.89 19.35 21.92
N TYR A 560 9.52 20.24 21.01
CA TYR A 560 9.58 21.68 21.22
C TYR A 560 8.45 22.36 20.46
N THR A 561 8.12 23.60 20.83
CA THR A 561 7.18 24.44 20.07
C THR A 561 7.92 25.33 19.08
N ASP A 562 7.23 25.80 18.03
CA ASP A 562 7.86 26.65 17.01
C ASP A 562 8.43 27.94 17.61
N ARG A 563 7.82 28.43 18.69
CA ARG A 563 8.32 29.61 19.42
C ARG A 563 9.65 29.35 20.13
N ALA A 564 9.92 28.11 20.55
CA ALA A 564 11.20 27.75 21.15
C ALA A 564 12.38 27.89 20.16
N THR A 565 12.13 27.73 18.86
CA THR A 565 13.16 27.92 17.80
C THR A 565 13.72 29.35 17.73
N LYS A 566 12.96 30.33 18.26
CA LYS A 566 13.42 31.73 18.35
C LYS A 566 14.37 31.98 19.51
N ILE A 567 14.43 31.06 20.48
CA ILE A 567 15.25 31.15 21.68
C ILE A 567 16.47 30.23 21.57
N PHE A 568 16.22 28.99 21.14
CA PHE A 568 17.23 27.99 20.81
C PHE A 568 17.18 27.76 19.30
N LYS A 569 18.32 27.76 18.60
CA LYS A 569 18.35 27.55 17.14
C LYS A 569 18.10 26.08 16.74
N LEU A 570 16.96 25.54 17.15
CA LEU A 570 16.59 24.12 17.03
C LEU A 570 16.13 23.78 15.61
N ILE A 571 16.53 22.60 15.15
CA ILE A 571 16.01 21.94 13.95
C ILE A 571 15.45 20.55 14.29
N LYS A 572 14.66 19.96 13.39
CA LYS A 572 13.99 18.68 13.65
C LYS A 572 14.94 17.53 13.97
N SER A 573 16.14 17.55 13.40
CA SER A 573 17.18 16.53 13.65
C SER A 573 17.84 16.65 15.03
N ASP A 574 17.50 17.68 15.82
CA ASP A 574 17.98 17.83 17.20
C ASP A 574 17.10 17.08 18.22
N ILE A 575 15.97 16.51 17.80
CA ILE A 575 15.20 15.59 18.65
C ILE A 575 16.09 14.38 18.97
N GLY A 576 16.24 14.09 20.27
CA GLY A 576 17.12 13.05 20.80
C GLY A 576 18.53 13.52 21.15
N ARG A 577 18.87 14.80 20.94
CA ARG A 577 20.15 15.38 21.37
C ARG A 577 20.02 16.16 22.69
N PRO A 578 21.09 16.28 23.49
CA PRO A 578 21.11 17.13 24.68
C PRO A 578 20.79 18.58 24.33
N PHE A 579 19.90 19.22 25.10
CA PHE A 579 19.56 20.63 24.83
C PHE A 579 20.72 21.61 25.12
N THR A 580 21.72 21.17 25.87
CA THR A 580 22.92 21.96 26.22
C THR A 580 23.83 22.24 25.02
N ASP A 581 23.79 21.38 23.99
CA ASP A 581 24.62 21.52 22.80
C ASP A 581 24.07 22.59 21.84
N GLN A 582 22.88 23.12 22.15
CA GLN A 582 22.16 24.05 21.30
C GLN A 582 22.50 25.50 21.65
N VAL A 583 22.74 26.31 20.62
CA VAL A 583 23.01 27.73 20.79
C VAL A 583 21.75 28.45 21.27
N SER A 584 21.88 29.12 22.43
CA SER A 584 20.81 29.91 23.05
C SER A 584 21.09 31.41 23.02
N ASP A 585 20.04 32.19 22.77
CA ASP A 585 20.08 33.66 22.85
C ASP A 585 19.92 34.18 24.31
N LEU A 586 19.62 33.28 25.27
CA LEU A 586 19.46 33.59 26.69
C LEU A 586 20.79 33.85 27.39
N ILE A 587 20.81 34.83 28.30
CA ILE A 587 21.95 35.06 29.21
C ILE A 587 21.71 34.23 30.48
N TYR A 588 21.77 32.88 30.33
CA TYR A 588 21.46 31.94 31.41
C TYR A 588 22.39 30.72 31.43
N PRO A 589 23.64 30.88 31.89
CA PRO A 589 24.62 29.79 31.90
C PRO A 589 24.26 28.63 32.86
N GLU A 590 23.48 28.90 33.90
CA GLU A 590 23.10 27.91 34.93
C GLU A 590 21.88 27.05 34.55
N LEU A 591 21.27 27.27 33.36
CA LEU A 591 20.02 26.60 32.95
C LEU A 591 20.07 25.07 33.05
N ALA A 592 21.19 24.45 32.70
CA ALA A 592 21.37 23.00 32.77
C ALA A 592 21.46 22.50 34.22
N ALA A 593 22.16 23.24 35.09
CA ALA A 593 22.27 22.91 36.51
C ALA A 593 20.90 23.02 37.20
N ASP A 594 20.16 24.08 36.89
CA ASP A 594 18.81 24.31 37.41
C ASP A 594 17.83 23.23 36.92
N ALA A 595 17.95 22.77 35.66
CA ALA A 595 17.18 21.64 35.14
C ALA A 595 17.44 20.34 35.92
N LEU A 596 18.71 20.01 36.17
CA LEU A 596 19.10 18.85 36.99
C LEU A 596 18.60 18.97 38.43
N GLU A 597 18.63 20.18 39.01
CA GLU A 597 18.11 20.40 40.36
C GLU A 597 16.60 20.16 40.45
N VAL A 598 15.83 20.59 39.44
CA VAL A 598 14.38 20.31 39.37
C VAL A 598 14.10 18.82 39.18
N LEU A 599 14.90 18.10 38.39
CA LEU A 599 14.82 16.63 38.27
C LEU A 599 15.06 15.94 39.62
N ARG A 600 16.01 16.43 40.42
CA ARG A 600 16.38 15.87 41.73
C ARG A 600 15.36 16.20 42.83
N THR A 601 14.90 17.44 42.88
CA THR A 601 14.05 17.95 43.97
C THR A 601 12.55 17.83 43.67
N LEU A 602 12.19 17.74 42.39
CA LEU A 602 10.81 17.74 41.88
C LEU A 602 10.02 19.01 42.20
N VAL A 603 10.71 20.06 42.66
CA VAL A 603 10.14 21.38 42.91
C VAL A 603 10.36 22.23 41.67
N PHE A 604 9.29 22.84 41.14
CA PHE A 604 9.41 23.69 39.97
C PHE A 604 10.22 24.95 40.30
N MET A 605 10.96 25.45 39.31
CA MET A 605 11.76 26.68 39.42
C MET A 605 11.23 27.74 38.47
N GLN A 606 11.31 29.02 38.86
CA GLN A 606 10.96 30.15 38.01
C GLN A 606 11.98 31.29 38.17
N LYS A 607 12.52 31.79 37.05
CA LYS A 607 13.46 32.94 37.01
C LYS A 607 13.11 33.88 35.85
N GLN A 608 13.38 35.19 36.01
CA GLN A 608 13.28 36.17 34.92
C GLN A 608 14.67 36.43 34.35
N ILE A 609 14.88 36.13 33.08
CA ILE A 609 16.20 36.15 32.44
C ILE A 609 16.17 37.05 31.19
N PRO A 610 17.16 37.94 31.00
CA PRO A 610 17.33 38.70 29.76
C PRO A 610 17.99 37.88 28.64
N THR A 611 17.74 38.26 27.39
CA THR A 611 18.50 37.79 26.22
C THR A 611 19.57 38.79 25.81
N LYS A 612 20.49 38.34 24.95
CA LYS A 612 21.51 39.19 24.32
C LYS A 612 20.91 40.35 23.51
N ASP A 613 19.69 40.16 22.99
CA ASP A 613 18.96 41.17 22.21
C ASP A 613 18.17 42.17 23.07
N GLY A 614 18.27 42.10 24.40
CA GLY A 614 17.54 42.98 25.32
C GLY A 614 16.08 42.59 25.58
N ARG A 615 15.62 41.42 25.10
CA ARG A 615 14.31 40.86 25.43
C ARG A 615 14.34 40.22 26.82
N TRP A 616 13.21 40.16 27.49
CA TRP A 616 13.07 39.52 28.81
C TRP A 616 12.13 38.33 28.74
N PHE A 617 12.51 37.22 29.38
CA PHE A 617 11.70 36.01 29.46
C PHE A 617 11.52 35.56 30.91
N ALA A 618 10.30 35.18 31.28
CA ALA A 618 10.06 34.35 32.46
C ALA A 618 10.24 32.88 32.07
N ILE A 619 11.23 32.24 32.66
CA ILE A 619 11.56 30.83 32.44
C ILE A 619 10.98 30.05 33.61
N ARG A 620 10.25 28.98 33.29
CA ARG A 620 9.70 28.07 34.29
C ARG A 620 10.06 26.63 33.94
N ILE A 621 10.72 25.95 34.88
CA ILE A 621 11.18 24.57 34.73
C ILE A 621 10.32 23.69 35.64
N MET A 622 9.72 22.65 35.08
CA MET A 622 8.84 21.71 35.79
C MET A 622 9.19 20.26 35.50
N PRO A 623 9.00 19.33 36.46
CA PRO A 623 9.05 17.90 36.16
C PRO A 623 7.87 17.48 35.28
N TYR A 624 8.17 16.72 34.22
CA TYR A 624 7.15 16.07 33.39
C TYR A 624 6.73 14.75 34.03
N ARG A 625 5.42 14.57 34.25
CA ARG A 625 4.86 13.35 34.85
C ARG A 625 3.98 12.63 33.83
N THR A 626 4.16 11.32 33.73
CA THR A 626 3.29 10.45 32.93
C THR A 626 1.96 10.21 33.66
N PHE A 627 0.99 9.59 32.98
CA PHE A 627 -0.29 9.19 33.57
C PHE A 627 -0.14 8.24 34.77
N ASP A 628 0.94 7.47 34.82
CA ASP A 628 1.25 6.56 35.94
C ASP A 628 2.02 7.26 37.09
N ASP A 629 2.01 8.60 37.13
CA ASP A 629 2.73 9.46 38.08
C ASP A 629 4.25 9.20 38.14
N ARG A 630 4.83 8.66 37.07
CA ARG A 630 6.28 8.52 36.92
C ARG A 630 6.85 9.79 36.30
N ILE A 631 7.95 10.29 36.87
CA ILE A 631 8.70 11.39 36.27
C ILE A 631 9.41 10.86 35.02
N ASP A 632 9.15 11.51 33.89
CA ASP A 632 9.62 11.10 32.57
C ASP A 632 10.36 12.24 31.84
N GLY A 633 10.93 13.14 32.64
CA GLY A 633 11.78 14.24 32.20
C GLY A 633 11.34 15.60 32.72
N LEU A 634 11.51 16.64 31.90
CA LEU A 634 11.23 18.03 32.25
C LEU A 634 10.45 18.76 31.16
N VAL A 635 9.72 19.79 31.56
CA VAL A 635 9.14 20.80 30.68
C VAL A 635 9.71 22.16 31.07
N ILE A 636 10.29 22.86 30.10
CA ILE A 636 10.77 24.23 30.27
C ILE A 636 9.90 25.15 29.41
N THR A 637 9.27 26.14 30.03
CA THR A 637 8.48 27.16 29.33
C THR A 637 9.16 28.52 29.41
N PHE A 638 9.02 29.30 28.34
CA PHE A 638 9.59 30.62 28.19
C PHE A 638 8.46 31.59 27.77
N ILE A 639 8.12 32.51 28.68
CA ILE A 639 7.07 33.51 28.47
C ILE A 639 7.73 34.86 28.26
N ASN A 640 7.44 35.51 27.13
CA ASN A 640 8.00 36.82 26.83
C ASN A 640 7.40 37.89 27.77
N LEU A 641 8.27 38.58 28.51
CA LEU A 641 7.93 39.69 29.40
C LEU A 641 8.39 41.06 28.87
N SER A 642 8.88 41.12 27.63
CA SER A 642 9.48 42.33 27.05
C SER A 642 8.50 43.50 27.03
N ASP A 643 7.27 43.29 26.57
CA ASP A 643 6.25 44.35 26.48
C ASP A 643 5.89 44.89 27.87
N LEU A 644 5.76 43.99 28.85
CA LEU A 644 5.49 44.35 30.24
C LEU A 644 6.65 45.17 30.83
N LYS A 645 7.89 44.74 30.57
CA LYS A 645 9.08 45.47 31.02
C LYS A 645 9.22 46.85 30.36
N GLN A 646 8.87 46.98 29.09
CA GLN A 646 8.86 48.28 28.42
C GLN A 646 7.79 49.23 28.98
N VAL A 647 6.60 48.70 29.31
CA VAL A 647 5.56 49.50 29.96
C VAL A 647 5.99 49.92 31.36
N GLU A 648 6.61 49.03 32.13
CA GLU A 648 7.14 49.32 33.46
C GLU A 648 8.20 50.43 33.40
N LEU A 649 9.15 50.35 32.46
CA LEU A 649 10.18 51.38 32.25
C LEU A 649 9.56 52.72 31.84
N LYS A 650 8.65 52.73 30.86
CA LYS A 650 7.97 53.97 30.43
C LYS A 650 7.14 54.58 31.54
N LEU A 651 6.52 53.77 32.40
CA LEU A 651 5.75 54.24 33.54
C LEU A 651 6.68 54.92 34.55
N ASP A 652 7.82 54.31 34.89
CA ASP A 652 8.81 54.92 35.79
C ASP A 652 9.39 56.22 35.22
N GLU A 653 9.77 56.25 33.94
CA GLU A 653 10.21 57.47 33.25
C GLU A 653 9.14 58.57 33.29
N THR A 654 7.88 58.21 33.04
CA THR A 654 6.75 59.16 33.07
C THR A 654 6.46 59.65 34.49
N GLU A 655 6.53 58.78 35.49
CA GLU A 655 6.38 59.17 36.90
C GLU A 655 7.50 60.11 37.36
N GLN A 656 8.74 59.83 36.98
CA GLN A 656 9.89 60.70 37.26
C GLN A 656 9.72 62.06 36.57
N MET A 657 9.37 62.08 35.28
CA MET A 657 9.12 63.31 34.53
C MET A 657 7.98 64.12 35.17
N ASN A 658 6.86 63.48 35.52
CA ASN A 658 5.73 64.14 36.17
C ASN A 658 6.11 64.74 37.54
N ARG A 659 6.92 64.02 38.34
CA ARG A 659 7.44 64.54 39.61
C ARG A 659 8.31 65.78 39.39
N LEU A 660 9.18 65.79 38.38
CA LEU A 660 10.02 66.94 38.06
C LEU A 660 9.19 68.16 37.59
N LEU A 661 8.17 67.95 36.76
CA LEU A 661 7.26 69.01 36.32
C LEU A 661 6.44 69.60 37.49
N LEU A 662 5.92 68.74 38.37
CA LEU A 662 5.18 69.19 39.55
C LEU A 662 6.05 69.97 40.53
N ASN A 663 7.32 69.55 40.72
CA ASN A 663 8.26 70.20 41.62
C ASN A 663 8.83 71.51 41.08
N SER A 664 8.91 71.67 39.76
CA SER A 664 9.41 72.90 39.10
C SER A 664 8.32 73.95 38.87
N SER A 665 7.03 73.58 38.98
CA SER A 665 5.92 74.53 38.84
C SER A 665 5.92 75.57 39.97
N SER A 666 5.75 76.85 39.60
CA SER A 666 5.59 77.96 40.53
C SER A 666 4.18 78.11 41.10
N ASP A 667 3.23 77.31 40.63
CA ASP A 667 1.83 77.34 41.05
C ASP A 667 1.57 76.32 42.16
N VAL A 668 0.56 76.58 42.99
CA VAL A 668 0.13 75.65 44.04
C VAL A 668 -0.74 74.57 43.39
N ILE A 669 -0.27 73.32 43.39
CA ILE A 669 -0.95 72.19 42.73
C ILE A 669 -1.18 71.07 43.73
N LEU A 670 -2.41 70.56 43.76
CA LEU A 670 -2.80 69.41 44.57
C LEU A 670 -3.78 68.51 43.83
N LYS A 671 -3.57 67.19 43.95
CA LYS A 671 -4.44 66.16 43.35
C LYS A 671 -5.27 65.52 44.46
N LEU A 672 -6.56 65.42 44.24
CA LEU A 672 -7.52 64.84 45.17
C LEU A 672 -8.18 63.58 44.58
N SER A 673 -8.50 62.60 45.44
CA SER A 673 -9.37 61.48 45.10
C SER A 673 -10.85 61.90 45.02
N THR A 674 -11.72 61.01 44.57
CA THR A 674 -13.18 61.19 44.57
C THR A 674 -13.77 61.43 45.96
N ASP A 675 -13.08 61.01 47.02
CA ASP A 675 -13.45 61.20 48.43
C ASP A 675 -12.72 62.38 49.09
N TRP A 676 -12.16 63.28 48.27
CA TRP A 676 -11.43 64.48 48.70
C TRP A 676 -10.12 64.19 49.45
N LYS A 677 -9.57 62.97 49.35
CA LYS A 677 -8.27 62.64 49.96
C LYS A 677 -7.13 63.21 49.12
N ILE A 678 -6.15 63.81 49.76
CA ILE A 678 -4.97 64.38 49.06
C ILE A 678 -4.08 63.23 48.59
N LEU A 679 -3.92 63.10 47.27
CA LEU A 679 -3.09 62.09 46.61
C LEU A 679 -1.70 62.63 46.26
N GLU A 680 -1.63 63.86 45.76
CA GLU A 680 -0.39 64.55 45.42
C GLU A 680 -0.43 66.00 45.90
N PHE A 681 0.73 66.52 46.28
CA PHE A 681 0.86 67.84 46.92
C PHE A 681 2.26 68.41 46.62
N ASN A 682 2.34 69.47 45.81
CA ASN A 682 3.62 69.98 45.31
C ASN A 682 4.34 70.91 46.32
N PRO A 683 5.64 71.24 46.14
CA PRO A 683 6.41 72.04 47.09
C PRO A 683 5.85 73.46 47.34
N GLU A 684 5.24 74.11 46.34
CA GLU A 684 4.60 75.41 46.55
C GLU A 684 3.31 75.29 47.38
N ALA A 685 2.58 74.16 47.28
CA ALA A 685 1.46 73.87 48.19
C ALA A 685 1.92 73.68 49.64
N GLU A 686 3.09 73.05 49.87
CA GLU A 686 3.68 72.95 51.22
C GLU A 686 3.94 74.32 51.82
N LYS A 687 4.47 75.27 51.02
CA LYS A 687 4.68 76.65 51.47
C LYS A 687 3.37 77.39 51.70
N PHE A 688 2.37 77.22 50.84
CA PHE A 688 1.08 77.91 50.94
C PHE A 688 0.26 77.47 52.16
N PHE A 689 0.24 76.16 52.45
CA PHE A 689 -0.53 75.59 53.57
C PHE A 689 0.30 75.39 54.84
N GLY A 690 1.64 75.48 54.77
CA GLY A 690 2.54 75.40 55.91
C GLY A 690 2.71 73.99 56.49
N LYS A 691 2.43 72.95 55.69
CA LYS A 691 2.52 71.53 56.09
C LYS A 691 3.26 70.72 55.03
N LYS A 692 4.03 69.73 55.46
CA LYS A 692 4.76 68.84 54.53
C LYS A 692 3.82 67.86 53.85
N ARG A 693 4.15 67.49 52.61
CA ARG A 693 3.44 66.53 51.76
C ARG A 693 3.22 65.18 52.47
N ASN A 694 4.24 64.64 53.13
CA ASN A 694 4.17 63.33 53.78
C ASN A 694 3.17 63.29 54.95
N ASP A 695 2.94 64.42 55.63
CA ASP A 695 2.02 64.48 56.77
C ASP A 695 0.56 64.54 56.30
N MET A 696 0.32 65.02 55.07
CA MET A 696 -1.01 65.37 54.56
C MET A 696 -1.52 64.41 53.47
N ALA A 697 -0.67 63.55 52.92
CA ALA A 697 -1.09 62.49 52.01
C ALA A 697 -2.16 61.59 52.68
N GLY A 698 -3.25 61.31 51.97
CA GLY A 698 -4.39 60.52 52.46
C GLY A 698 -5.39 61.26 53.36
N HIS A 699 -5.07 62.46 53.86
CA HIS A 699 -6.01 63.26 54.63
C HIS A 699 -7.08 63.91 53.74
N ASN A 700 -8.27 64.14 54.29
CA ASN A 700 -9.36 64.80 53.57
C ASN A 700 -9.13 66.32 53.47
N PHE A 701 -9.02 66.83 52.24
CA PHE A 701 -8.74 68.23 51.94
C PHE A 701 -9.77 69.20 52.55
N ILE A 702 -11.06 68.89 52.46
CA ILE A 702 -12.14 69.73 52.98
C ILE A 702 -12.05 69.82 54.51
N GLN A 703 -11.73 68.72 55.17
CA GLN A 703 -11.57 68.69 56.62
C GLN A 703 -10.28 69.39 57.08
N ALA A 704 -9.19 69.25 56.31
CA ALA A 704 -7.88 69.76 56.66
C ALA A 704 -7.72 71.26 56.40
N TYR A 705 -8.30 71.79 55.31
CA TYR A 705 -8.00 73.13 54.82
C TYR A 705 -9.22 74.03 54.58
N ILE A 706 -10.46 73.54 54.70
CA ILE A 706 -11.66 74.39 54.59
C ILE A 706 -12.25 74.69 55.98
N PRO A 707 -12.52 75.97 56.33
CA PRO A 707 -13.15 76.34 57.59
C PRO A 707 -14.52 75.69 57.77
N LYS A 708 -14.87 75.29 59.01
CA LYS A 708 -16.15 74.63 59.36
C LYS A 708 -17.41 75.24 58.69
N PRO A 709 -17.63 76.58 58.67
CA PRO A 709 -18.82 77.16 58.04
C PRO A 709 -18.86 77.01 56.51
N ALA A 710 -17.71 76.89 55.84
CA ALA A 710 -17.61 76.83 54.38
C ALA A 710 -17.59 75.39 53.81
N ARG A 711 -17.41 74.36 54.66
CA ARG A 711 -17.23 72.96 54.21
C ARG A 711 -18.39 72.43 53.37
N LYS A 712 -19.63 72.60 53.84
CA LYS A 712 -20.83 72.10 53.13
C LYS A 712 -21.01 72.73 51.74
N LYS A 713 -20.66 74.01 51.60
CA LYS A 713 -20.71 74.73 50.33
C LYS A 713 -19.61 74.24 49.38
N ALA A 714 -18.38 74.14 49.87
CA ALA A 714 -17.24 73.64 49.10
C ALA A 714 -17.48 72.22 48.57
N GLU A 715 -17.96 71.31 49.42
CA GLU A 715 -18.25 69.92 49.04
C GLU A 715 -19.33 69.83 47.95
N LYS A 716 -20.39 70.63 48.05
CA LYS A 716 -21.47 70.67 47.05
C LYS A 716 -20.96 71.16 45.69
N GLU A 717 -20.16 72.23 45.67
CA GLU A 717 -19.60 72.79 44.43
C GLU A 717 -18.58 71.85 43.78
N MET A 718 -17.70 71.23 44.58
CA MET A 718 -16.73 70.25 44.07
C MET A 718 -17.41 68.98 43.57
N LYS A 719 -18.44 68.47 44.26
CA LYS A 719 -19.21 67.29 43.83
C LYS A 719 -19.99 67.55 42.54
N LYS A 720 -20.49 68.77 42.34
CA LYS A 720 -21.14 69.19 41.09
C LYS A 720 -20.17 69.06 39.91
N LEU A 721 -18.97 69.64 40.03
CA LEU A 721 -17.95 69.57 38.98
C LEU A 721 -17.52 68.13 38.68
N LEU A 722 -17.37 67.29 39.72
CA LEU A 722 -17.03 65.88 39.57
C LEU A 722 -18.13 65.09 38.84
N ASN A 723 -19.41 65.31 39.18
CA ASN A 723 -20.55 64.62 38.56
C ASN A 723 -20.83 65.08 37.13
N GLU A 724 -20.61 66.36 36.83
CA GLU A 724 -20.80 66.93 35.49
C GLU A 724 -19.58 66.66 34.58
N THR A 725 -18.49 66.11 35.14
CA THR A 725 -17.22 65.86 34.43
C THR A 725 -16.68 67.10 33.70
N GLN A 726 -16.84 68.28 34.31
CA GLN A 726 -16.46 69.56 33.74
C GLN A 726 -15.31 70.20 34.52
N ASP A 727 -14.35 70.72 33.76
CA ASP A 727 -13.34 71.63 34.28
C ASP A 727 -13.97 72.98 34.61
N GLY A 728 -13.46 73.65 35.64
CA GLY A 728 -14.07 74.88 36.11
C GLY A 728 -13.18 75.71 37.02
N LYS A 729 -13.77 76.76 37.56
CA LYS A 729 -13.14 77.60 38.58
C LYS A 729 -14.00 77.61 39.83
N LEU A 730 -13.36 77.54 41.00
CA LEU A 730 -14.06 77.45 42.27
C LEU A 730 -13.41 78.38 43.29
N LYS A 731 -14.21 79.25 43.90
CA LYS A 731 -13.74 80.19 44.93
C LYS A 731 -13.91 79.56 46.30
N LEU A 732 -12.79 79.15 46.90
CA LEU A 732 -12.77 78.55 48.22
C LEU A 732 -12.11 79.48 49.22
N GLN A 733 -12.71 79.61 50.40
CA GLN A 733 -12.01 80.10 51.57
C GLN A 733 -11.19 78.95 52.15
N VAL A 734 -9.87 79.11 52.20
CA VAL A 734 -8.92 78.07 52.64
C VAL A 734 -8.12 78.56 53.85
N MET A 735 -7.74 77.64 54.73
CA MET A 735 -6.83 77.89 55.85
C MET A 735 -5.39 77.82 55.33
N ALA A 736 -4.77 78.97 55.11
CA ALA A 736 -3.38 79.08 54.66
C ALA A 736 -2.39 79.05 55.84
N ALA A 737 -1.09 78.99 55.54
CA ALA A 737 -0.02 79.05 56.54
C ALA A 737 -0.18 80.28 57.46
N GLY A 738 0.02 80.10 58.77
CA GLY A 738 -0.11 81.17 59.76
C GLY A 738 -1.53 81.48 60.24
N GLY A 739 -2.55 80.71 59.83
CA GLY A 739 -3.94 80.85 60.30
C GLY A 739 -4.80 81.85 59.52
N ASN A 740 -4.27 82.39 58.43
CA ASN A 740 -5.02 83.29 57.54
C ASN A 740 -6.11 82.53 56.76
N LEU A 741 -7.23 83.21 56.48
CA LEU A 741 -8.39 82.66 55.78
C LEU A 741 -8.65 83.33 54.40
N PRO A 742 -7.68 83.29 53.45
CA PRO A 742 -7.87 83.91 52.15
C PRO A 742 -8.99 83.22 51.35
N VAL A 743 -9.76 84.03 50.62
CA VAL A 743 -10.67 83.54 49.58
C VAL A 743 -9.90 83.49 48.27
N VAL A 744 -9.77 82.29 47.72
CA VAL A 744 -8.90 82.03 46.57
C VAL A 744 -9.68 81.34 45.46
N GLU A 745 -9.46 81.78 44.22
CA GLU A 745 -10.01 81.15 43.03
C GLU A 745 -9.08 80.03 42.55
N TRP A 746 -9.56 78.79 42.65
CA TRP A 746 -8.89 77.58 42.20
C TRP A 746 -9.35 77.22 40.79
N SER A 747 -8.40 76.90 39.91
CA SER A 747 -8.70 76.17 38.68
C SER A 747 -8.82 74.68 39.01
N VAL A 748 -9.95 74.09 38.65
CA VAL A 748 -10.30 72.69 38.92
C VAL A 748 -10.32 71.95 37.59
N HIS A 749 -9.51 70.90 37.51
CA HIS A 749 -9.49 69.98 36.38
C HIS A 749 -9.93 68.59 36.84
N VAL A 750 -10.97 68.03 36.22
CA VAL A 750 -11.48 66.71 36.59
C VAL A 750 -10.66 65.62 35.91
N LEU A 751 -10.15 64.67 36.69
CA LEU A 751 -9.38 63.55 36.16
C LEU A 751 -10.32 62.42 35.80
N LEU A 752 -10.26 61.98 34.55
CA LEU A 752 -11.03 60.86 34.01
C LEU A 752 -10.10 59.67 33.75
N ASN A 753 -10.59 58.45 33.97
CA ASN A 753 -9.89 57.25 33.49
C ASN A 753 -10.18 57.00 32.01
N ASN A 754 -9.60 55.92 31.46
CA ASN A 754 -9.79 55.52 30.06
C ASN A 754 -11.25 55.23 29.66
N LEU A 755 -12.13 54.99 30.64
CA LEU A 755 -13.57 54.77 30.45
C LEU A 755 -14.40 56.07 30.66
N LYS A 756 -13.75 57.23 30.75
CA LYS A 756 -14.35 58.53 31.05
C LYS A 756 -15.06 58.62 32.41
N ILE A 757 -14.70 57.75 33.36
CA ILE A 757 -15.21 57.79 34.73
C ILE A 757 -14.29 58.69 35.55
N PRO A 758 -14.84 59.64 36.35
CA PRO A 758 -14.04 60.52 37.19
C PRO A 758 -13.31 59.73 38.29
N VAL A 759 -11.98 59.86 38.33
CA VAL A 759 -11.08 59.22 39.31
C VAL A 759 -10.51 60.20 40.33
N GLY A 760 -10.74 61.50 40.13
CA GLY A 760 -10.29 62.55 41.04
C GLY A 760 -10.34 63.93 40.40
N MET A 761 -9.64 64.89 41.00
CA MET A 761 -9.48 66.23 40.43
C MET A 761 -8.14 66.85 40.81
N ILE A 762 -7.63 67.72 39.96
CA ILE A 762 -6.47 68.57 40.22
C ILE A 762 -6.97 69.98 40.53
N LEU A 763 -6.56 70.52 41.67
CA LEU A 763 -6.73 71.91 42.01
C LEU A 763 -5.41 72.62 41.80
N SER A 764 -5.42 73.69 40.99
CA SER A 764 -4.26 74.54 40.75
C SER A 764 -4.58 75.99 41.05
N LEU A 765 -3.64 76.69 41.67
CA LEU A 765 -3.72 78.10 42.01
C LEU A 765 -2.48 78.82 41.48
N LYS A 766 -2.72 79.78 40.56
CA LYS A 766 -1.65 80.63 40.02
C LYS A 766 -1.12 81.59 41.08
N LYS A 767 0.21 81.72 41.15
CA LYS A 767 0.89 82.62 42.10
C LYS A 767 0.54 84.12 41.94
N GLN A 768 -0.08 84.52 40.82
CA GLN A 768 -0.53 85.91 40.58
C GLN A 768 -1.98 86.20 40.99
N SER A 769 -2.73 85.20 41.50
CA SER A 769 -4.16 85.34 41.82
C SER A 769 -4.45 85.73 43.27
N PHE A 770 -3.47 86.26 44.00
CA PHE A 770 -3.71 86.78 45.36
C PHE A 770 -4.58 88.03 45.27
N ILE A 771 -5.89 87.87 45.47
CA ILE A 771 -6.80 88.99 45.66
C ILE A 771 -6.35 89.70 46.94
N ARG A 772 -5.62 90.82 46.79
CA ARG A 772 -5.49 91.81 47.87
C ARG A 772 -6.90 92.33 48.13
N GLU A 773 -7.43 92.09 49.33
CA GLU A 773 -8.60 92.82 49.80
C GLU A 773 -8.33 94.33 49.69
N PRO A 774 -9.30 95.16 49.25
CA PRO A 774 -9.19 96.60 49.42
C PRO A 774 -9.10 96.88 50.93
N LYS A 775 -8.08 97.62 51.35
CA LYS A 775 -8.04 98.20 52.70
C LYS A 775 -9.13 99.26 52.81
N GLN A 776 -9.94 99.09 53.86
CA GLN A 776 -10.93 99.98 54.47
C GLN A 776 -12.25 100.21 53.71
#